data_AF-A0A5N4CKG0-F1
#
_entry.id   AF-A0A5N4CKG0-F1
#
_cell.length_a   1.000
_cell.length_b   1.000
_cell.length_c   1.000
_cell.angle_alpha   90.00
_cell.angle_beta   90.00
_cell.angle_gamma   90.00
#
_symmetry.space_group_name_H-M   'P 1'
#
loop_
_entity.id
_entity.type
_entity.pdbx_description
1 polymer ?
#
loop_
_entity_poly.entity_id
_entity_poly.type
_entity_poly.pdbx_seq_one_letter_code
_entity_poly.pdbx_strand_id
1 'polypeptide(L)'
;MFPSWIGVPKVLVFRLANIEWAGEKRGDLNLKRIDEQATGSGRGVLETFGFAELVVDMSFSKAPLKRFNDPSGCAPSPGAYDVKTSEVLKGPKESQKNDKDLKMLEKEVRVLVQERGTQDKRIQDLEAELEKMEAKLNAAVREKTSLSASNASLEKQLIELTKTNELLKSKFSEDSNQKNMRILSLELMKLRNKREAKMRSMLAKQEGMEMKLQVTQKNLEESQGKIAQLEGKLVSIEKEKTDEKSETEKLLEYIEEISCASDQVEKYKLDIAQLEENLKEKNHQVLSLKQSLEENVALLSEQVEDLNAKCQLLEKEKEDLINRDRERDENLNAEIRNLKERSSLEKQEHEELQQKVLQIDSLLQQEKELSSGLQQKLCSFQEEMIKERSLFEEELKQALEELDKLQQKEEKAETLVKQLEEEAESRAEKLKLLEEKLKGKEAELEESGAAHSQAILLLQERYNGTVQNLEDVTARFESYKALTASEIEDLKLENLALQEKVAKAEKSAEDVQHQILATENANQEYARVLLELQTKSALKEAEVKEITISSLKKITDLQNQLKQQGEDFKKQLEEEEARSFCSAFPLQLDAFEAEKQALLNEHGEAQEQLNKLRDSYAKLLGHQNLKQKIKHVVKLKDDNSQLKSEVSKLRAQLAKRKQSEAKLQDELNKVLGIKRFDPSKAFLHESKENFVLKTPLKEGPPAFINPQNISGPGNKNVNAQEEVNIPNRRVLVTGATGLLGRAVYKEFQQNNWHAVGCGFRRARPKFEQVNLLDSNAVHHIIYDFQPHVIVHCAAERRPDVVENQPDAASQLNVDASGNLAKEAAAIGAFLIYISSDYVFDGTNPPYREEDIPSPLNLYGKTKLEGEKAVLENNLGAAVLRIPVLYGEVEKLEESAVTVMFDKVQFSNKSANMDHWQQRFPTHVRDVATVCRQLAEKRMLDPSIKGTFHWSGNEQMTKYEMACAIADAFNLPSSHLRPITDSPVLGAQRPRNAQLDCSKLETLGIGQRTPFRIGIKESLWPFLIDKRWRQTVFH
;
A
#
# COMPACT_ATOMS: atom_id res chain seq x y z
N MET A 1 38.81 -59.25 32.69
CA MET A 1 40.23 -59.68 32.79
C MET A 1 41.08 -58.66 32.04
N PHE A 2 42.32 -58.44 32.47
CA PHE A 2 43.41 -57.80 31.69
C PHE A 2 44.31 -58.91 31.10
N PRO A 3 45.28 -58.62 30.20
CA PRO A 3 45.62 -57.36 29.53
C PRO A 3 44.97 -57.32 28.11
N SER A 4 45.31 -56.48 27.11
CA SER A 4 46.45 -55.55 26.85
C SER A 4 45.98 -54.44 25.86
N TRP A 5 46.63 -53.27 25.66
CA TRP A 5 47.80 -52.67 26.32
C TRP A 5 47.84 -51.12 26.19
N ILE A 6 49.05 -50.55 26.16
CA ILE A 6 49.46 -49.14 26.09
C ILE A 6 49.05 -48.45 24.75
N GLY A 7 48.63 -47.18 24.70
CA GLY A 7 48.41 -46.23 25.80
C GLY A 7 47.93 -44.84 25.34
N VAL A 8 47.13 -44.17 26.19
CA VAL A 8 46.52 -42.82 26.07
C VAL A 8 46.93 -42.04 27.37
N PRO A 9 46.74 -40.72 27.60
CA PRO A 9 45.79 -39.79 26.97
C PRO A 9 46.18 -38.30 26.78
N LYS A 10 45.18 -37.56 26.28
CA LYS A 10 44.85 -36.11 26.41
C LYS A 10 45.24 -35.49 27.78
N VAL A 11 45.41 -34.16 27.92
CA VAL A 11 44.34 -33.20 28.30
C VAL A 11 44.86 -31.72 28.42
N LEU A 12 44.01 -30.73 28.08
CA LEU A 12 43.98 -29.26 28.41
C LEU A 12 45.23 -28.33 28.31
N VAL A 13 45.08 -27.25 27.51
CA VAL A 13 44.98 -25.81 27.90
C VAL A 13 46.04 -25.12 28.81
N PHE A 14 46.38 -23.88 28.41
CA PHE A 14 46.85 -22.67 29.16
C PHE A 14 48.35 -22.29 29.25
N ARG A 15 48.57 -21.00 28.89
CA ARG A 15 49.44 -19.95 29.50
C ARG A 15 50.99 -20.04 29.51
N LEU A 16 51.55 -18.93 29.00
CA LEU A 16 52.67 -18.11 29.53
C LEU A 16 54.13 -18.64 29.49
N ALA A 17 55.01 -17.68 29.16
CA ALA A 17 56.41 -17.55 29.58
C ALA A 17 57.43 -18.61 29.07
N ASN A 18 58.72 -18.32 28.94
CA ASN A 18 59.47 -17.08 28.60
C ASN A 18 60.93 -17.51 28.27
N ILE A 19 61.84 -16.57 28.04
CA ILE A 19 63.30 -16.71 28.30
C ILE A 19 64.13 -17.64 27.37
N GLU A 20 64.99 -17.01 26.55
CA GLU A 20 66.45 -17.31 26.34
C GLU A 20 66.91 -18.71 25.81
N TRP A 21 68.10 -18.90 25.20
CA TRP A 21 69.19 -17.99 24.80
C TRP A 21 70.07 -18.56 23.64
N ALA A 22 70.64 -17.65 22.83
CA ALA A 22 72.03 -17.62 22.31
C ALA A 22 72.65 -18.77 21.46
N GLY A 23 73.84 -18.47 20.91
CA GLY A 23 74.70 -19.34 20.09
C GLY A 23 74.40 -19.23 18.58
N GLU A 24 75.05 -18.39 17.77
CA GLU A 24 76.38 -17.74 17.83
C GLU A 24 77.59 -18.72 17.76
N LYS A 25 78.64 -18.29 17.04
CA LYS A 25 80.05 -18.78 17.01
C LYS A 25 80.39 -19.89 15.99
N ARG A 26 81.61 -19.91 15.39
CA ARG A 26 82.66 -18.87 15.17
C ARG A 26 83.69 -19.35 14.14
N GLY A 27 84.41 -18.41 13.55
CA GLY A 27 85.83 -18.56 13.22
C GLY A 27 86.17 -18.84 11.75
N ASP A 28 87.34 -18.44 11.26
CA ASP A 28 88.30 -17.46 11.81
C ASP A 28 89.33 -17.03 10.74
N LEU A 29 90.29 -16.17 11.10
CA LEU A 29 91.52 -15.78 10.36
C LEU A 29 91.36 -14.79 9.17
N ASN A 30 92.28 -13.83 8.91
CA ASN A 30 93.28 -13.14 9.77
C ASN A 30 93.87 -11.89 9.06
N LEU A 31 94.75 -11.14 9.76
CA LEU A 31 95.55 -9.95 9.37
C LEU A 31 94.74 -8.65 9.20
N LYS A 32 95.13 -7.46 9.71
CA LYS A 32 96.43 -6.73 9.88
C LYS A 32 97.00 -6.19 8.55
N ARG A 33 97.64 -5.01 8.47
CA ARG A 33 97.78 -3.77 9.29
C ARG A 33 98.67 -2.81 8.44
N ILE A 34 98.88 -1.55 8.85
CA ILE A 34 99.92 -0.61 8.36
C ILE A 34 99.61 0.03 7.00
N ASP A 35 99.91 1.31 6.69
CA ASP A 35 99.91 2.58 7.46
C ASP A 35 99.94 3.76 6.44
N GLU A 36 100.12 4.99 6.93
CA GLU A 36 100.10 6.30 6.26
C GLU A 36 100.96 6.48 4.98
N GLN A 37 100.36 7.10 3.94
CA GLN A 37 100.93 8.14 3.05
C GLN A 37 99.80 8.68 2.15
N ALA A 38 99.53 9.98 1.94
CA ALA A 38 100.21 11.27 2.15
C ALA A 38 101.26 11.68 1.09
N THR A 39 100.97 12.81 0.39
CA THR A 39 101.81 13.55 -0.58
C THR A 39 102.17 12.84 -1.90
N GLY A 40 102.52 13.51 -3.01
CA GLY A 40 102.51 14.96 -3.31
C GLY A 40 103.70 15.41 -4.20
N SER A 41 103.70 16.69 -4.62
CA SER A 41 104.78 17.39 -5.39
C SER A 41 104.93 16.98 -6.88
N GLY A 42 105.28 17.87 -7.83
CA GLY A 42 105.65 19.31 -7.75
C GLY A 42 104.56 20.28 -8.23
N ARG A 43 104.73 21.62 -8.21
CA ARG A 43 105.93 22.51 -8.29
C ARG A 43 106.71 22.35 -9.60
N GLY A 44 106.98 23.40 -10.40
CA GLY A 44 106.51 24.81 -10.39
C GLY A 44 106.39 25.31 -11.84
N VAL A 45 106.64 26.57 -12.22
CA VAL A 45 107.22 27.76 -11.54
C VAL A 45 106.75 29.03 -12.32
N LEU A 46 107.02 30.23 -11.78
CA LEU A 46 106.91 31.56 -12.42
C LEU A 46 105.46 32.09 -12.58
N GLU A 47 105.11 33.37 -12.36
CA GLU A 47 105.74 34.68 -12.69
C GLU A 47 105.61 35.01 -14.20
N THR A 48 105.23 36.21 -14.68
CA THR A 48 104.96 37.52 -14.02
C THR A 48 104.06 38.42 -14.93
N PHE A 49 103.93 39.72 -14.60
CA PHE A 49 103.51 40.89 -15.43
C PHE A 49 103.66 40.75 -16.98
N GLY A 50 102.90 41.45 -17.82
CA GLY A 50 101.90 42.53 -17.62
C GLY A 50 101.97 43.60 -18.74
N PHE A 51 101.07 44.61 -18.72
CA PHE A 51 101.00 45.78 -19.65
C PHE A 51 100.61 45.45 -21.13
N ALA A 52 99.63 46.16 -21.74
CA ALA A 52 99.67 47.47 -22.45
C ALA A 52 100.50 47.42 -23.76
N GLU A 53 100.22 48.14 -24.84
CA GLU A 53 99.48 49.41 -25.09
C GLU A 53 98.63 49.23 -26.41
N LEU A 54 97.66 50.03 -26.90
CA LEU A 54 97.39 51.49 -26.96
C LEU A 54 98.49 52.25 -27.78
N VAL A 55 98.25 53.31 -28.56
CA VAL A 55 97.14 54.25 -28.87
C VAL A 55 97.05 54.41 -30.43
N VAL A 56 96.49 55.52 -30.95
CA VAL A 56 96.67 56.13 -32.31
C VAL A 56 95.65 55.67 -33.39
N ASP A 57 94.79 56.53 -33.97
CA ASP A 57 94.52 57.95 -33.63
C ASP A 57 93.13 58.52 -34.03
N MET A 58 92.87 59.71 -33.46
CA MET A 58 92.11 60.91 -33.94
C MET A 58 91.42 60.95 -35.34
N SER A 59 90.39 61.77 -35.63
CA SER A 59 89.42 62.60 -34.84
C SER A 59 88.47 63.42 -35.78
N PHE A 60 87.63 64.32 -35.24
CA PHE A 60 86.79 65.36 -35.92
C PHE A 60 85.54 64.88 -36.71
N SER A 61 84.46 65.68 -36.91
CA SER A 61 83.81 66.71 -36.06
C SER A 61 82.52 67.30 -36.69
N LYS A 62 81.70 67.96 -35.85
CA LYS A 62 80.72 69.05 -36.15
C LYS A 62 79.43 68.73 -36.94
N ALA A 63 78.36 69.38 -36.47
CA ALA A 63 77.05 69.59 -37.13
C ALA A 63 77.10 70.90 -37.99
N PRO A 64 76.01 71.61 -38.43
CA PRO A 64 74.59 71.57 -38.02
C PRO A 64 73.51 71.84 -39.12
N LEU A 65 72.26 72.10 -38.68
CA LEU A 65 71.11 72.70 -39.42
C LEU A 65 70.40 71.75 -40.44
N LYS A 66 69.10 71.90 -40.75
CA LYS A 66 68.12 72.99 -40.50
C LYS A 66 66.67 72.43 -40.39
N ARG A 67 65.74 73.16 -39.73
CA ARG A 67 64.28 72.86 -39.65
C ARG A 67 63.49 73.38 -40.86
N PHE A 68 62.33 72.76 -41.15
CA PHE A 68 61.03 73.28 -41.69
C PHE A 68 60.23 72.07 -42.24
N ASN A 69 58.89 71.90 -42.11
CA ASN A 69 57.86 72.56 -41.27
C ASN A 69 56.62 71.65 -41.10
N ASP A 70 55.83 71.87 -40.05
CA ASP A 70 54.45 71.36 -39.82
C ASP A 70 53.39 72.17 -40.64
N PRO A 71 52.04 71.87 -40.66
CA PRO A 71 51.24 71.08 -39.70
C PRO A 71 50.07 70.19 -40.25
N SER A 72 49.31 69.61 -39.29
CA SER A 72 47.88 69.18 -39.28
C SER A 72 47.61 67.66 -39.26
N GLY A 73 46.73 67.12 -38.39
CA GLY A 73 46.01 67.77 -37.26
C GLY A 73 45.20 66.81 -36.36
N CYS A 74 44.69 67.34 -35.24
CA CYS A 74 43.82 66.72 -34.21
C CYS A 74 44.44 65.66 -33.24
N ALA A 75 44.35 65.97 -31.94
CA ALA A 75 44.70 65.15 -30.76
C ALA A 75 43.42 64.65 -30.04
N PRO A 76 43.38 64.19 -28.75
CA PRO A 76 44.38 63.71 -27.76
C PRO A 76 44.09 62.22 -27.32
N SER A 77 44.78 61.46 -26.44
CA SER A 77 45.66 61.67 -25.26
C SER A 77 44.93 61.98 -23.91
N PRO A 78 45.48 61.73 -22.69
CA PRO A 78 46.52 60.76 -22.26
C PRO A 78 46.31 60.11 -20.83
N GLY A 79 47.15 59.11 -20.46
CA GLY A 79 47.52 58.79 -19.06
C GLY A 79 46.52 58.02 -18.16
N ALA A 80 46.86 57.58 -16.94
CA ALA A 80 48.16 57.50 -16.23
C ALA A 80 48.10 56.45 -15.08
N TYR A 81 49.26 56.09 -14.50
CA TYR A 81 49.36 55.35 -13.20
C TYR A 81 48.89 56.26 -12.03
N ASP A 82 48.44 55.80 -10.85
CA ASP A 82 49.21 55.04 -9.84
C ASP A 82 48.37 54.76 -8.54
N VAL A 83 48.94 54.02 -7.57
CA VAL A 83 48.81 54.20 -6.10
C VAL A 83 47.65 53.57 -5.24
N LYS A 84 48.07 52.71 -4.28
CA LYS A 84 47.59 52.42 -2.88
C LYS A 84 46.30 51.64 -2.52
N THR A 85 46.53 50.42 -2.00
CA THR A 85 46.16 49.87 -0.66
C THR A 85 44.88 50.28 0.10
N SER A 86 44.08 49.29 0.54
CA SER A 86 43.61 49.12 1.94
C SER A 86 42.80 47.82 2.21
N GLU A 87 43.16 47.08 3.28
CA GLU A 87 42.26 46.41 4.26
C GLU A 87 41.30 45.22 3.86
N VAL A 88 40.94 44.24 4.73
CA VAL A 88 41.49 43.69 6.01
C VAL A 88 40.79 42.36 6.46
N LEU A 89 41.35 41.64 7.45
CA LEU A 89 40.80 40.52 8.29
C LEU A 89 40.68 39.09 7.65
N LYS A 90 41.44 38.07 8.11
CA LYS A 90 41.13 37.00 9.13
C LYS A 90 39.90 36.13 8.78
N GLY A 91 39.91 34.79 8.68
CA GLY A 91 40.67 33.71 9.39
C GLY A 91 39.88 33.19 10.63
N PRO A 92 40.10 31.98 11.21
CA PRO A 92 40.93 30.80 10.84
C PRO A 92 40.20 29.42 10.98
N LYS A 93 40.87 28.26 10.75
CA LYS A 93 40.91 27.04 11.63
C LYS A 93 41.47 25.76 10.96
N GLU A 94 41.96 24.85 11.80
CA GLU A 94 42.29 23.43 11.54
C GLU A 94 40.98 22.58 11.51
N SER A 95 40.92 21.27 11.22
CA SER A 95 41.91 20.19 11.39
C SER A 95 41.66 18.95 10.50
N GLN A 96 42.46 17.89 10.72
CA GLN A 96 42.72 16.75 9.84
C GLN A 96 41.52 15.81 9.54
N LYS A 97 41.38 15.42 8.26
CA LYS A 97 41.04 14.06 7.80
C LYS A 97 41.42 13.87 6.31
N ASN A 98 41.45 12.62 5.84
CA ASN A 98 41.63 12.20 4.43
C ASN A 98 43.05 12.31 3.80
N ASP A 99 44.12 12.10 4.58
CA ASP A 99 45.52 12.08 4.10
C ASP A 99 45.85 10.97 3.06
N LYS A 100 44.98 9.95 2.88
CA LYS A 100 45.15 8.94 1.82
C LYS A 100 44.55 9.40 0.48
N ASP A 101 43.34 9.94 0.52
CA ASP A 101 42.65 10.41 -0.69
C ASP A 101 43.34 11.66 -1.25
N LEU A 102 43.85 12.54 -0.38
CA LEU A 102 44.76 13.63 -0.80
C LEU A 102 45.99 13.11 -1.54
N LYS A 103 46.60 11.99 -1.12
CA LYS A 103 47.82 11.46 -1.78
C LYS A 103 47.55 10.70 -3.07
N MET A 104 46.33 10.21 -3.29
CA MET A 104 45.85 9.80 -4.61
C MET A 104 45.67 11.03 -5.51
N LEU A 105 44.90 12.02 -5.05
CA LEU A 105 44.59 13.22 -5.82
C LEU A 105 45.86 14.06 -6.12
N GLU A 106 46.81 14.14 -5.20
CA GLU A 106 48.11 14.84 -5.37
C GLU A 106 49.12 14.01 -6.20
N LYS A 107 48.84 12.74 -6.50
CA LYS A 107 49.54 12.00 -7.57
C LYS A 107 48.88 12.28 -8.92
N GLU A 108 47.56 12.18 -8.98
CA GLU A 108 46.76 12.35 -10.20
C GLU A 108 46.87 13.78 -10.75
N VAL A 109 46.78 14.79 -9.89
CA VAL A 109 47.09 16.19 -10.21
C VAL A 109 48.55 16.37 -10.64
N ARG A 110 49.51 15.61 -10.08
CA ARG A 110 50.91 15.67 -10.55
C ARG A 110 51.07 15.11 -11.95
N VAL A 111 50.41 13.99 -12.27
CA VAL A 111 50.37 13.44 -13.64
C VAL A 111 49.74 14.44 -14.59
N LEU A 112 48.55 14.98 -14.27
CA LEU A 112 47.86 15.97 -15.11
C LEU A 112 48.65 17.28 -15.29
N VAL A 113 49.39 17.74 -14.26
CA VAL A 113 50.30 18.89 -14.37
C VAL A 113 51.54 18.56 -15.22
N GLN A 114 52.03 17.32 -15.18
CA GLN A 114 53.16 16.87 -15.99
C GLN A 114 52.77 16.65 -17.46
N GLU A 115 51.58 16.10 -17.71
CA GLU A 115 50.96 16.02 -19.04
C GLU A 115 50.73 17.42 -19.61
N ARG A 116 50.12 18.33 -18.84
CA ARG A 116 49.95 19.74 -19.24
C ARG A 116 51.30 20.40 -19.53
N GLY A 117 52.32 20.20 -18.68
CA GLY A 117 53.66 20.71 -18.91
C GLY A 117 54.34 20.16 -20.19
N THR A 118 53.99 18.96 -20.65
CA THR A 118 54.45 18.44 -21.96
C THR A 118 53.60 18.92 -23.14
N GLN A 119 52.33 19.26 -22.92
CA GLN A 119 51.49 19.94 -23.92
C GLN A 119 51.92 21.39 -24.11
N ASP A 120 52.07 22.16 -23.02
CA ASP A 120 52.55 23.55 -23.04
C ASP A 120 53.94 23.64 -23.68
N LYS A 121 54.82 22.67 -23.43
CA LYS A 121 56.14 22.60 -24.09
C LYS A 121 56.05 22.28 -25.58
N ARG A 122 55.17 21.37 -26.00
CA ARG A 122 54.88 21.13 -27.43
C ARG A 122 54.30 22.37 -28.13
N ILE A 123 53.51 23.17 -27.43
CA ILE A 123 53.00 24.45 -27.94
C ILE A 123 54.18 25.42 -28.13
N GLN A 124 55.06 25.58 -27.15
CA GLN A 124 56.26 26.41 -27.28
C GLN A 124 57.22 25.95 -28.40
N ASP A 125 57.41 24.63 -28.55
CA ASP A 125 58.23 24.07 -29.63
C ASP A 125 57.62 24.40 -31.02
N LEU A 126 56.29 24.30 -31.16
CA LEU A 126 55.56 24.67 -32.38
C LEU A 126 55.55 26.19 -32.63
N GLU A 127 55.39 27.02 -31.60
CA GLU A 127 55.50 28.47 -31.68
C GLU A 127 56.90 28.90 -32.16
N ALA A 128 57.97 28.24 -31.66
CA ALA A 128 59.33 28.49 -32.09
C ALA A 128 59.63 28.01 -33.53
N GLU A 129 58.96 26.97 -34.02
CA GLU A 129 59.01 26.61 -35.46
C GLU A 129 58.24 27.62 -36.32
N LEU A 130 57.11 28.14 -35.83
CA LEU A 130 56.32 29.16 -36.52
C LEU A 130 57.10 30.49 -36.61
N GLU A 131 57.76 30.91 -35.53
CA GLU A 131 58.63 32.10 -35.52
C GLU A 131 59.84 31.93 -36.46
N LYS A 132 60.44 30.74 -36.55
CA LYS A 132 61.46 30.40 -37.58
C LYS A 132 60.90 30.45 -39.00
N MET A 133 59.65 30.05 -39.22
CA MET A 133 58.99 30.10 -40.53
C MET A 133 58.69 31.55 -40.93
N GLU A 134 58.20 32.38 -40.02
CA GLU A 134 58.03 33.82 -40.25
C GLU A 134 59.37 34.53 -40.49
N ALA A 135 60.44 34.17 -39.78
CA ALA A 135 61.78 34.71 -40.02
C ALA A 135 62.27 34.39 -41.45
N LYS A 136 62.07 33.14 -41.93
CA LYS A 136 62.38 32.74 -43.31
C LYS A 136 61.52 33.47 -44.34
N LEU A 137 60.22 33.62 -44.09
CA LEU A 137 59.29 34.33 -44.98
C LEU A 137 59.66 35.82 -45.08
N ASN A 138 59.98 36.47 -43.95
CA ASN A 138 60.42 37.86 -43.91
C ASN A 138 61.79 38.06 -44.59
N ALA A 139 62.70 37.08 -44.54
CA ALA A 139 63.94 37.11 -45.31
C ALA A 139 63.67 37.07 -46.82
N ALA A 140 62.83 36.14 -47.29
CA ALA A 140 62.46 36.02 -48.71
C ALA A 140 61.70 37.27 -49.22
N VAL A 141 60.87 37.90 -48.39
CA VAL A 141 60.21 39.18 -48.72
C VAL A 141 61.23 40.33 -48.87
N ARG A 142 62.25 40.40 -48.02
CA ARG A 142 63.33 41.41 -48.14
C ARG A 142 64.16 41.21 -49.40
N GLU A 143 64.49 39.96 -49.75
CA GLU A 143 65.22 39.62 -50.97
C GLU A 143 64.42 39.92 -52.25
N LYS A 144 63.12 39.62 -52.24
CA LYS A 144 62.20 40.07 -53.32
C LYS A 144 62.14 41.60 -53.45
N THR A 145 62.29 42.33 -52.35
CA THR A 145 62.29 43.80 -52.33
C THR A 145 63.60 44.38 -52.89
N SER A 146 64.76 43.78 -52.62
CA SER A 146 66.04 44.24 -53.19
C SER A 146 66.12 44.00 -54.70
N LEU A 147 65.64 42.84 -55.18
CA LEU A 147 65.56 42.55 -56.63
C LEU A 147 64.65 43.55 -57.38
N SER A 148 63.56 43.99 -56.75
CA SER A 148 62.69 45.04 -57.31
C SER A 148 63.39 46.40 -57.46
N ALA A 149 64.35 46.72 -56.57
CA ALA A 149 65.13 47.95 -56.67
C ALA A 149 66.20 47.90 -57.78
N SER A 150 66.79 46.73 -58.03
CA SER A 150 67.78 46.54 -59.10
C SER A 150 67.18 46.72 -60.50
N ASN A 151 65.96 46.22 -60.75
CA ASN A 151 65.29 46.42 -62.04
C ASN A 151 65.05 47.91 -62.36
N ALA A 152 64.62 48.70 -61.36
CA ALA A 152 64.43 50.14 -61.51
C ALA A 152 65.73 50.92 -61.79
N SER A 153 66.91 50.32 -61.55
CA SER A 153 68.21 50.87 -61.94
C SER A 153 68.54 50.54 -63.40
N LEU A 154 68.30 49.31 -63.84
CA LEU A 154 68.58 48.84 -65.20
C LEU A 154 67.68 49.51 -66.25
N GLU A 155 66.39 49.68 -65.97
CA GLU A 155 65.48 50.44 -66.85
C GLU A 155 65.95 51.89 -67.07
N LYS A 156 66.58 52.48 -66.05
CA LYS A 156 67.12 53.85 -66.10
C LYS A 156 68.35 53.95 -67.01
N GLN A 157 69.23 52.96 -66.99
CA GLN A 157 70.40 52.89 -67.87
C GLN A 157 70.01 52.66 -69.34
N LEU A 158 68.94 51.88 -69.60
CA LEU A 158 68.42 51.67 -70.95
C LEU A 158 67.94 52.97 -71.61
N ILE A 159 67.37 53.89 -70.82
CA ILE A 159 66.88 55.20 -71.27
C ILE A 159 68.03 56.17 -71.58
N GLU A 160 69.18 56.07 -70.91
CA GLU A 160 70.37 56.86 -71.26
C GLU A 160 71.08 56.33 -72.52
N LEU A 161 71.21 55.02 -72.67
CA LEU A 161 71.78 54.40 -73.88
C LEU A 161 70.95 54.64 -75.14
N THR A 162 69.63 54.75 -75.01
CA THR A 162 68.76 55.08 -76.15
C THR A 162 68.96 56.54 -76.60
N LYS A 163 69.18 57.47 -75.67
CA LYS A 163 69.44 58.90 -75.97
C LYS A 163 70.81 59.16 -76.59
N THR A 164 71.84 58.38 -76.26
CA THR A 164 73.17 58.54 -76.88
C THR A 164 73.22 57.96 -78.30
N ASN A 165 72.43 56.94 -78.61
CA ASN A 165 72.42 56.28 -79.91
C ASN A 165 71.70 57.13 -81.01
N GLU A 166 70.70 57.94 -80.64
CA GLU A 166 70.14 58.95 -81.57
C GLU A 166 71.11 60.11 -81.85
N LEU A 167 71.93 60.50 -80.87
CA LEU A 167 72.89 61.60 -81.01
C LEU A 167 74.01 61.31 -82.02
N LEU A 168 74.35 60.03 -82.21
CA LEU A 168 75.42 59.58 -83.11
C LEU A 168 74.98 59.39 -84.57
N LYS A 169 73.67 59.37 -84.86
CA LYS A 169 73.14 59.19 -86.23
C LYS A 169 72.91 60.50 -87.01
N SER A 170 73.20 61.67 -86.42
CA SER A 170 72.89 62.98 -87.00
C SER A 170 74.12 63.84 -87.37
N LYS A 171 75.34 63.29 -87.37
CA LYS A 171 76.58 63.99 -87.77
C LYS A 171 77.54 63.12 -88.57
N PHE A 172 77.46 63.18 -89.91
CA PHE A 172 78.54 63.62 -90.83
C PHE A 172 78.23 63.20 -92.27
N SER A 173 78.00 64.17 -93.15
CA SER A 173 77.84 63.98 -94.60
C SER A 173 78.22 65.26 -95.37
N GLU A 174 78.94 65.10 -96.48
CA GLU A 174 79.23 66.08 -97.57
C GLU A 174 80.15 67.30 -97.29
N ASP A 175 81.44 67.09 -97.58
CA ASP A 175 82.26 67.69 -98.68
C ASP A 175 82.37 69.21 -98.93
N SER A 176 83.56 69.65 -99.41
CA SER A 176 83.72 70.68 -100.46
C SER A 176 85.18 70.87 -100.97
N ASN A 177 85.54 70.17 -102.05
CA ASN A 177 86.19 70.68 -103.28
C ASN A 177 87.46 71.60 -103.27
N GLN A 178 88.57 71.01 -103.72
CA GLN A 178 89.25 71.27 -105.03
C GLN A 178 89.56 72.73 -105.48
N LYS A 179 90.86 73.09 -105.54
CA LYS A 179 91.44 74.11 -106.46
C LYS A 179 92.98 74.03 -106.57
N ASN A 180 93.51 74.34 -107.77
CA ASN A 180 94.93 74.57 -108.17
C ASN A 180 95.65 73.46 -108.96
N MET A 181 95.39 73.41 -110.27
CA MET A 181 96.26 72.74 -111.25
C MET A 181 96.05 73.37 -112.65
N ARG A 182 96.98 74.23 -113.13
CA ARG A 182 97.13 74.68 -114.57
C ARG A 182 98.10 75.86 -114.88
N ILE A 183 99.11 76.18 -114.06
CA ILE A 183 100.11 77.23 -114.43
C ILE A 183 101.54 76.65 -114.35
N LEU A 184 102.39 77.04 -115.33
CA LEU A 184 103.78 76.59 -115.60
C LEU A 184 103.96 75.23 -116.32
N SER A 185 103.62 75.20 -117.61
CA SER A 185 103.99 74.12 -118.55
C SER A 185 104.53 74.64 -119.90
N LEU A 186 105.34 75.72 -119.88
CA LEU A 186 105.67 76.48 -121.10
C LEU A 186 107.18 76.85 -121.28
N GLU A 187 108.00 76.85 -120.24
CA GLU A 187 109.26 77.62 -120.23
C GLU A 187 110.43 77.02 -121.02
N LEU A 188 110.76 75.73 -120.80
CA LEU A 188 112.07 75.15 -121.16
C LEU A 188 112.08 74.17 -122.34
N MET A 189 111.20 74.42 -123.32
CA MET A 189 111.30 73.86 -124.68
C MET A 189 112.61 74.24 -125.40
N LYS A 190 113.37 75.22 -124.88
CA LYS A 190 114.45 75.97 -125.55
C LYS A 190 115.83 75.28 -125.59
N LEU A 191 116.18 74.40 -124.64
CA LEU A 191 117.53 73.81 -124.56
C LEU A 191 117.80 72.66 -125.56
N ARG A 192 116.78 72.29 -126.34
CA ARG A 192 116.79 71.23 -127.37
C ARG A 192 117.90 71.37 -128.43
N ASN A 193 118.39 72.59 -128.68
CA ASN A 193 119.18 72.91 -129.89
C ASN A 193 120.71 72.86 -129.69
N LYS A 194 121.25 72.66 -128.48
CA LYS A 194 122.72 72.47 -128.28
C LYS A 194 123.21 71.04 -128.65
N ARG A 195 122.29 70.23 -129.18
CA ARG A 195 122.36 68.81 -129.54
C ARG A 195 123.37 68.45 -130.64
N GLU A 196 123.67 69.37 -131.56
CA GLU A 196 124.16 68.96 -132.89
C GLU A 196 125.69 69.07 -133.07
N ALA A 197 126.37 69.95 -132.32
CA ALA A 197 127.79 70.24 -132.52
C ALA A 197 128.75 69.10 -132.11
N LYS A 198 128.42 68.31 -131.07
CA LYS A 198 129.32 67.25 -130.56
C LYS A 198 129.14 65.87 -131.23
N MET A 199 128.10 65.70 -132.04
CA MET A 199 127.67 64.39 -132.55
C MET A 199 128.71 63.71 -133.46
N ARG A 200 129.46 64.48 -134.26
CA ARG A 200 130.41 63.93 -135.26
C ARG A 200 131.65 63.26 -134.66
N SER A 201 131.97 63.48 -133.38
CA SER A 201 133.04 62.75 -132.67
C SER A 201 132.54 61.50 -131.92
N MET A 202 131.22 61.26 -131.89
CA MET A 202 130.60 60.16 -131.14
C MET A 202 130.49 58.87 -131.95
N LEU A 203 130.26 58.98 -133.27
CA LEU A 203 129.96 57.86 -134.17
C LEU A 203 131.02 56.74 -134.13
N ALA A 204 132.31 57.09 -134.15
CA ALA A 204 133.43 56.14 -134.07
C ALA A 204 133.58 55.43 -132.69
N LYS A 205 132.70 55.69 -131.72
CA LYS A 205 132.59 54.96 -130.45
C LYS A 205 131.23 54.27 -130.26
N GLN A 206 130.32 54.40 -131.22
CA GLN A 206 128.93 53.94 -131.09
C GLN A 206 128.80 52.42 -131.28
N GLU A 207 129.39 51.88 -132.35
CA GLU A 207 129.37 50.44 -132.68
C GLU A 207 129.93 49.57 -131.53
N GLY A 208 130.98 50.05 -130.86
CA GLY A 208 131.61 49.37 -129.72
C GLY A 208 130.81 49.37 -128.41
N MET A 209 129.73 50.15 -128.33
CA MET A 209 128.78 50.13 -127.19
C MET A 209 127.53 49.31 -127.50
N GLU A 210 127.08 49.29 -128.74
CA GLU A 210 125.84 48.62 -129.18
C GLU A 210 125.87 47.10 -128.92
N MET A 211 127.02 46.47 -129.20
CA MET A 211 127.30 45.05 -128.88
C MET A 211 127.23 44.74 -127.37
N LYS A 212 127.54 45.69 -126.49
CA LYS A 212 127.42 45.49 -125.03
C LYS A 212 125.99 45.71 -124.53
N LEU A 213 125.22 46.56 -125.22
CA LEU A 213 123.86 46.90 -124.84
C LEU A 213 122.89 45.71 -125.03
N GLN A 214 123.06 44.94 -126.11
CA GLN A 214 122.29 43.69 -126.32
C GLN A 214 122.51 42.65 -125.20
N VAL A 215 123.74 42.49 -124.71
CA VAL A 215 124.05 41.55 -123.61
C VAL A 215 123.39 41.99 -122.31
N THR A 216 123.38 43.29 -122.00
CA THR A 216 122.69 43.82 -120.81
C THR A 216 121.16 43.75 -120.93
N GLN A 217 120.59 43.89 -122.12
CA GLN A 217 119.15 43.77 -122.37
C GLN A 217 118.65 42.37 -121.97
N LYS A 218 119.31 41.31 -122.45
CA LYS A 218 118.93 39.92 -122.17
C LYS A 218 119.00 39.55 -120.68
N ASN A 219 120.01 40.07 -119.97
CA ASN A 219 120.16 39.83 -118.53
C ASN A 219 119.08 40.53 -117.70
N LEU A 220 118.47 41.61 -118.21
CA LEU A 220 117.34 42.28 -117.55
C LEU A 220 116.05 41.45 -117.67
N GLU A 221 115.79 40.85 -118.84
CA GLU A 221 114.64 39.97 -119.06
C GLU A 221 114.72 38.70 -118.18
N GLU A 222 115.91 38.09 -118.07
CA GLU A 222 116.13 36.95 -117.16
C GLU A 222 115.94 37.29 -115.68
N SER A 223 116.21 38.52 -115.26
CA SER A 223 116.03 38.94 -113.86
C SER A 223 114.58 39.34 -113.56
N GLN A 224 113.87 39.96 -114.51
CA GLN A 224 112.42 40.17 -114.41
C GLN A 224 111.64 38.85 -114.31
N GLY A 225 112.02 37.82 -115.09
CA GLY A 225 111.41 36.49 -114.98
C GLY A 225 111.61 35.83 -113.61
N LYS A 226 112.76 36.07 -112.95
CA LYS A 226 113.04 35.57 -111.59
C LYS A 226 112.26 36.32 -110.51
N ILE A 227 111.99 37.61 -110.69
CA ILE A 227 111.17 38.40 -109.76
C ILE A 227 109.72 37.89 -109.77
N ALA A 228 109.10 37.76 -110.96
CA ALA A 228 107.73 37.24 -111.07
C ALA A 228 107.58 35.82 -110.47
N GLN A 229 108.61 34.97 -110.59
CA GLN A 229 108.62 33.63 -110.00
C GLN A 229 108.79 33.62 -108.47
N LEU A 230 109.35 34.69 -107.87
CA LEU A 230 109.44 34.87 -106.42
C LEU A 230 108.15 35.50 -105.85
N GLU A 231 107.57 36.47 -106.55
CA GLU A 231 106.27 37.06 -106.20
C GLU A 231 105.16 35.99 -106.17
N GLY A 232 105.12 35.11 -107.19
CA GLY A 232 104.18 33.98 -107.21
C GLY A 232 104.36 32.98 -106.06
N LYS A 233 105.58 32.82 -105.52
CA LYS A 233 105.83 31.97 -104.34
C LYS A 233 105.44 32.65 -103.03
N LEU A 234 105.61 33.97 -102.93
CA LEU A 234 105.18 34.75 -101.77
C LEU A 234 103.67 34.62 -101.56
N VAL A 235 102.87 34.76 -102.62
CA VAL A 235 101.40 34.62 -102.56
C VAL A 235 100.97 33.21 -102.11
N SER A 236 101.68 32.15 -102.50
CA SER A 236 101.40 30.79 -102.00
C SER A 236 101.67 30.67 -100.50
N ILE A 237 102.83 31.15 -100.03
CA ILE A 237 103.23 31.07 -98.61
C ILE A 237 102.32 31.93 -97.72
N GLU A 238 101.89 33.10 -98.19
CA GLU A 238 100.92 33.93 -97.47
C GLU A 238 99.56 33.22 -97.35
N LYS A 239 99.14 32.47 -98.38
CA LYS A 239 97.90 31.69 -98.33
C LYS A 239 98.01 30.49 -97.38
N GLU A 240 99.08 29.70 -97.47
CA GLU A 240 99.32 28.58 -96.54
C GLU A 240 99.27 29.06 -95.09
N LYS A 241 99.86 30.23 -94.80
CA LYS A 241 99.84 30.87 -93.48
C LYS A 241 98.48 31.42 -93.04
N THR A 242 97.57 31.76 -93.96
CA THR A 242 96.17 32.06 -93.61
C THR A 242 95.34 30.80 -93.35
N ASP A 243 95.61 29.73 -94.10
CA ASP A 243 94.91 28.46 -93.95
C ASP A 243 95.29 27.80 -92.60
N GLU A 244 96.59 27.74 -92.25
CA GLU A 244 97.12 27.32 -90.93
C GLU A 244 96.48 28.09 -89.77
N LYS A 245 96.35 29.42 -89.89
CA LYS A 245 95.70 30.25 -88.85
C LYS A 245 94.27 29.79 -88.58
N SER A 246 93.50 29.53 -89.64
CA SER A 246 92.12 29.06 -89.51
C SER A 246 92.01 27.67 -88.87
N GLU A 247 93.07 26.86 -88.88
CA GLU A 247 93.12 25.58 -88.16
C GLU A 247 93.49 25.78 -86.70
N THR A 248 94.40 26.72 -86.38
CA THR A 248 94.71 27.08 -84.99
C THR A 248 93.53 27.74 -84.25
N GLU A 249 92.68 28.51 -84.94
CA GLU A 249 91.47 29.10 -84.34
C GLU A 249 90.42 28.02 -84.02
N LYS A 250 90.19 27.05 -84.92
CA LYS A 250 89.31 25.89 -84.67
C LYS A 250 89.82 25.00 -83.54
N LEU A 251 91.14 24.83 -83.43
CA LEU A 251 91.74 24.08 -82.33
C LEU A 251 91.53 24.76 -80.97
N LEU A 252 91.51 26.10 -80.91
CA LEU A 252 91.14 26.84 -79.70
C LEU A 252 89.66 26.67 -79.36
N GLU A 253 88.77 26.76 -80.35
CA GLU A 253 87.32 26.54 -80.19
C GLU A 253 87.02 25.14 -79.59
N TYR A 254 87.63 24.08 -80.12
CA TYR A 254 87.50 22.73 -79.55
C TYR A 254 88.12 22.58 -78.14
N ILE A 255 89.15 23.36 -77.78
CA ILE A 255 89.72 23.35 -76.43
C ILE A 255 88.75 24.00 -75.43
N GLU A 256 88.07 25.09 -75.80
CA GLU A 256 87.04 25.70 -74.95
C GLU A 256 85.82 24.78 -74.79
N GLU A 257 85.35 24.12 -75.86
CA GLU A 257 84.28 23.10 -75.78
C GLU A 257 84.65 21.95 -74.83
N ILE A 258 85.87 21.41 -74.94
CA ILE A 258 86.37 20.33 -74.07
C ILE A 258 86.50 20.80 -72.62
N SER A 259 86.93 22.05 -72.37
CA SER A 259 86.98 22.62 -71.02
C SER A 259 85.58 22.73 -70.41
N CYS A 260 84.61 23.30 -71.15
CA CYS A 260 83.24 23.44 -70.69
C CYS A 260 82.57 22.07 -70.43
N ALA A 261 82.88 21.06 -71.25
CA ALA A 261 82.44 19.68 -71.02
C ALA A 261 83.08 19.07 -69.75
N SER A 262 84.35 19.35 -69.49
CA SER A 262 85.06 18.93 -68.28
C SER A 262 84.43 19.53 -67.01
N ASP A 263 84.14 20.83 -67.01
CA ASP A 263 83.49 21.52 -65.88
C ASP A 263 82.09 20.97 -65.59
N GLN A 264 81.33 20.63 -66.64
CA GLN A 264 80.02 20.00 -66.50
C GLN A 264 80.13 18.54 -65.98
N VAL A 265 81.22 17.82 -66.28
CA VAL A 265 81.51 16.50 -65.70
C VAL A 265 81.94 16.61 -64.24
N GLU A 266 82.77 17.60 -63.86
CA GLU A 266 83.08 17.91 -62.44
C GLU A 266 81.81 18.15 -61.63
N LYS A 267 80.89 18.98 -62.16
CA LYS A 267 79.60 19.24 -61.52
C LYS A 267 78.77 17.96 -61.32
N TYR A 268 78.66 17.10 -62.33
CA TYR A 268 77.92 15.84 -62.18
C TYR A 268 78.55 14.87 -61.18
N LYS A 269 79.88 14.86 -60.99
CA LYS A 269 80.51 14.09 -59.89
C LYS A 269 80.04 14.58 -58.52
N LEU A 270 79.92 15.90 -58.33
CA LEU A 270 79.46 16.50 -57.08
C LEU A 270 77.99 16.15 -56.80
N ASP A 271 77.12 16.28 -57.82
CA ASP A 271 75.71 15.91 -57.73
C ASP A 271 75.53 14.42 -57.39
N ILE A 272 76.32 13.53 -58.01
CA ILE A 272 76.33 12.09 -57.71
C ILE A 272 76.78 11.81 -56.28
N ALA A 273 77.85 12.45 -55.80
CA ALA A 273 78.35 12.27 -54.44
C ALA A 273 77.30 12.68 -53.39
N GLN A 274 76.58 13.78 -53.61
CA GLN A 274 75.50 14.21 -52.71
C GLN A 274 74.31 13.24 -52.73
N LEU A 275 73.96 12.68 -53.90
CA LEU A 275 72.91 11.67 -54.02
C LEU A 275 73.30 10.35 -53.32
N GLU A 276 74.58 9.94 -53.38
CA GLU A 276 75.06 8.79 -52.61
C GLU A 276 75.00 9.00 -51.11
N GLU A 277 75.32 10.20 -50.61
CA GLU A 277 75.20 10.54 -49.19
C GLU A 277 73.75 10.50 -48.72
N ASN A 278 72.84 11.13 -49.48
CA ASN A 278 71.41 11.09 -49.22
C ASN A 278 70.86 9.66 -49.22
N LEU A 279 71.35 8.80 -50.13
CA LEU A 279 70.97 7.38 -50.19
C LEU A 279 71.52 6.58 -49.00
N LYS A 280 72.73 6.86 -48.52
CA LYS A 280 73.30 6.28 -47.28
C LYS A 280 72.45 6.66 -46.06
N GLU A 281 72.06 7.94 -45.94
CA GLU A 281 71.19 8.41 -44.84
C GLU A 281 69.81 7.74 -44.89
N LYS A 282 69.16 7.67 -46.06
CA LYS A 282 67.84 7.03 -46.21
C LYS A 282 67.89 5.53 -45.94
N ASN A 283 68.95 4.83 -46.34
CA ASN A 283 69.14 3.42 -45.98
C ASN A 283 69.30 3.23 -44.47
N HIS A 284 69.98 4.14 -43.77
CA HIS A 284 70.08 4.09 -42.31
C HIS A 284 68.71 4.33 -41.62
N GLN A 285 67.92 5.28 -42.12
CA GLN A 285 66.54 5.50 -41.64
C GLN A 285 65.64 4.27 -41.87
N VAL A 286 65.74 3.61 -43.03
CA VAL A 286 65.00 2.36 -43.32
C VAL A 286 65.44 1.22 -42.40
N LEU A 287 66.73 1.08 -42.09
CA LEU A 287 67.23 0.07 -41.15
C LEU A 287 66.70 0.31 -39.73
N SER A 288 66.72 1.56 -39.24
CA SER A 288 66.18 1.93 -37.93
C SER A 288 64.67 1.66 -37.82
N LEU A 289 63.90 2.02 -38.86
CA LEU A 289 62.46 1.72 -38.91
C LEU A 289 62.17 0.22 -38.97
N LYS A 290 62.99 -0.56 -39.70
CA LYS A 290 62.87 -2.03 -39.77
C LYS A 290 63.13 -2.68 -38.41
N GLN A 291 64.19 -2.27 -37.70
CA GLN A 291 64.47 -2.76 -36.36
C GLN A 291 63.34 -2.43 -35.38
N SER A 292 62.85 -1.18 -35.38
CA SER A 292 61.73 -0.79 -34.51
C SER A 292 60.45 -1.56 -34.84
N LEU A 293 60.19 -1.87 -36.11
CA LEU A 293 59.06 -2.73 -36.49
C LEU A 293 59.23 -4.17 -35.98
N GLU A 294 60.44 -4.74 -36.06
CA GLU A 294 60.75 -6.08 -35.55
C GLU A 294 60.61 -6.16 -34.02
N GLU A 295 61.05 -5.14 -33.29
CA GLU A 295 60.84 -4.99 -31.83
C GLU A 295 59.34 -4.91 -31.46
N ASN A 296 58.55 -4.12 -32.21
CA ASN A 296 57.11 -4.02 -32.00
C ASN A 296 56.37 -5.33 -32.32
N VAL A 297 56.78 -6.06 -33.36
CA VAL A 297 56.20 -7.38 -33.71
C VAL A 297 56.50 -8.41 -32.63
N ALA A 298 57.71 -8.41 -32.06
CA ALA A 298 58.05 -9.30 -30.93
C ALA A 298 57.18 -9.03 -29.70
N LEU A 299 57.03 -7.75 -29.31
CA LEU A 299 56.19 -7.34 -28.18
C LEU A 299 54.70 -7.71 -28.38
N LEU A 300 54.17 -7.56 -29.59
CA LEU A 300 52.80 -7.98 -29.92
C LEU A 300 52.63 -9.50 -29.89
N SER A 301 53.65 -10.27 -30.28
CA SER A 301 53.62 -11.74 -30.17
C SER A 301 53.56 -12.20 -28.72
N GLU A 302 54.39 -11.61 -27.85
CA GLU A 302 54.38 -11.88 -26.40
C GLU A 302 53.01 -11.56 -25.78
N GLN A 303 52.40 -10.42 -26.13
CA GLN A 303 51.05 -10.06 -25.67
C GLN A 303 49.96 -11.03 -26.16
N VAL A 304 50.09 -11.59 -27.37
CA VAL A 304 49.15 -12.59 -27.90
C VAL A 304 49.30 -13.94 -27.19
N GLU A 305 50.52 -14.38 -26.89
CA GLU A 305 50.76 -15.58 -26.08
C GLU A 305 50.21 -15.43 -24.65
N ASP A 306 50.46 -14.28 -24.02
CA ASP A 306 50.00 -13.97 -22.66
C ASP A 306 48.47 -13.77 -22.58
N LEU A 307 47.81 -13.37 -23.66
CA LEU A 307 46.35 -13.39 -23.81
C LEU A 307 45.81 -14.82 -24.01
N ASN A 308 46.44 -15.63 -24.86
CA ASN A 308 46.03 -17.03 -25.08
C ASN A 308 46.11 -17.86 -23.80
N ALA A 309 47.16 -17.66 -22.99
CA ALA A 309 47.30 -18.31 -21.69
C ALA A 309 46.15 -17.94 -20.72
N LYS A 310 45.72 -16.67 -20.71
CA LYS A 310 44.58 -16.20 -19.89
C LYS A 310 43.25 -16.76 -20.39
N CYS A 311 43.06 -16.87 -21.71
CA CYS A 311 41.88 -17.52 -22.29
C CYS A 311 41.78 -18.99 -21.86
N GLN A 312 42.87 -19.76 -21.92
CA GLN A 312 42.90 -21.17 -21.50
C GLN A 312 42.59 -21.34 -20.00
N LEU A 313 43.07 -20.42 -19.14
CA LEU A 313 42.73 -20.41 -17.72
C LEU A 313 41.23 -20.12 -17.49
N LEU A 314 40.66 -19.15 -18.20
CA LEU A 314 39.23 -18.82 -18.11
C LEU A 314 38.32 -19.94 -18.65
N GLU A 315 38.73 -20.63 -19.72
CA GLU A 315 38.03 -21.83 -20.21
C GLU A 315 38.02 -22.94 -19.17
N LYS A 316 39.14 -23.14 -18.46
CA LYS A 316 39.21 -24.11 -17.35
C LYS A 316 38.35 -23.69 -16.15
N GLU A 317 38.41 -22.44 -15.72
CA GLU A 317 37.57 -21.94 -14.60
C GLU A 317 36.07 -22.04 -14.92
N LYS A 318 35.68 -21.83 -16.18
CA LYS A 318 34.33 -22.05 -16.69
C LYS A 318 33.92 -23.52 -16.60
N GLU A 319 34.78 -24.45 -16.99
CA GLU A 319 34.50 -25.89 -16.89
C GLU A 319 34.42 -26.34 -15.42
N ASP A 320 35.30 -25.84 -14.56
CA ASP A 320 35.25 -26.06 -13.10
C ASP A 320 34.00 -25.43 -12.45
N LEU A 321 33.41 -24.38 -13.03
CA LEU A 321 32.11 -23.83 -12.62
C LEU A 321 30.94 -24.72 -13.08
N ILE A 322 30.91 -25.11 -14.36
CA ILE A 322 29.87 -25.98 -14.94
C ILE A 322 29.75 -27.29 -14.15
N ASN A 323 30.88 -27.92 -13.80
CA ASN A 323 30.87 -29.16 -13.02
C ASN A 323 30.34 -28.95 -11.59
N ARG A 324 30.68 -27.84 -10.91
CA ARG A 324 30.14 -27.52 -9.57
C ARG A 324 28.65 -27.19 -9.57
N ASP A 325 28.15 -26.51 -10.59
CA ASP A 325 26.72 -26.24 -10.72
C ASP A 325 25.94 -27.52 -11.09
N ARG A 326 26.54 -28.41 -11.89
CA ARG A 326 25.98 -29.76 -12.13
C ARG A 326 25.89 -30.60 -10.85
N GLU A 327 26.95 -30.66 -10.05
CA GLU A 327 26.92 -31.34 -8.74
C GLU A 327 25.84 -30.74 -7.83
N ARG A 328 25.69 -29.41 -7.83
CA ARG A 328 24.66 -28.69 -7.07
C ARG A 328 23.25 -29.05 -7.54
N ASP A 329 23.02 -29.11 -8.85
CA ASP A 329 21.74 -29.53 -9.44
C ASP A 329 21.42 -31.01 -9.15
N GLU A 330 22.41 -31.91 -9.21
CA GLU A 330 22.21 -33.32 -8.89
C GLU A 330 21.84 -33.52 -7.40
N ASN A 331 22.45 -32.73 -6.50
CA ASN A 331 22.08 -32.68 -5.07
C ASN A 331 20.67 -32.09 -4.85
N LEU A 332 20.33 -30.95 -5.47
CA LEU A 332 19.00 -30.34 -5.39
C LEU A 332 17.92 -31.29 -5.93
N ASN A 333 18.19 -32.02 -7.01
CA ASN A 333 17.28 -33.03 -7.54
C ASN A 333 17.16 -34.28 -6.66
N ALA A 334 18.09 -34.54 -5.74
CA ALA A 334 17.93 -35.54 -4.68
C ALA A 334 17.05 -35.01 -3.54
N GLU A 335 17.30 -33.77 -3.07
CA GLU A 335 16.49 -33.14 -2.02
C GLU A 335 15.02 -32.96 -2.46
N ILE A 336 14.77 -32.53 -3.70
CA ILE A 336 13.43 -32.41 -4.30
C ILE A 336 12.70 -33.76 -4.34
N ARG A 337 13.40 -34.90 -4.50
CA ARG A 337 12.79 -36.24 -4.44
C ARG A 337 12.37 -36.58 -3.00
N ASN A 338 13.28 -36.41 -2.05
CA ASN A 338 13.01 -36.65 -0.63
C ASN A 338 11.84 -35.79 -0.12
N LEU A 339 11.76 -34.52 -0.54
CA LEU A 339 10.66 -33.62 -0.21
C LEU A 339 9.32 -34.02 -0.87
N LYS A 340 9.34 -34.57 -2.09
CA LYS A 340 8.13 -35.11 -2.75
C LYS A 340 7.62 -36.37 -2.05
N GLU A 341 8.50 -37.30 -1.68
CA GLU A 341 8.15 -38.50 -0.91
C GLU A 341 7.55 -38.11 0.46
N ARG A 342 8.21 -37.21 1.19
CA ARG A 342 7.70 -36.67 2.45
C ARG A 342 6.34 -35.97 2.30
N SER A 343 6.16 -35.15 1.26
CA SER A 343 4.87 -34.50 0.98
C SER A 343 3.76 -35.51 0.61
N SER A 344 4.11 -36.67 0.05
CA SER A 344 3.13 -37.74 -0.20
C SER A 344 2.66 -38.44 1.08
N LEU A 345 3.59 -38.68 2.03
CA LEU A 345 3.28 -39.20 3.36
C LEU A 345 2.43 -38.20 4.18
N GLU A 346 2.82 -36.93 4.22
CA GLU A 346 2.09 -35.88 4.94
C GLU A 346 0.66 -35.65 4.36
N LYS A 347 0.44 -35.92 3.06
CA LYS A 347 -0.90 -35.96 2.47
C LYS A 347 -1.71 -37.18 2.91
N GLN A 348 -1.11 -38.37 2.93
CA GLN A 348 -1.79 -39.59 3.38
C GLN A 348 -2.21 -39.50 4.86
N GLU A 349 -1.34 -38.95 5.73
CA GLU A 349 -1.70 -38.65 7.13
C GLU A 349 -2.85 -37.64 7.21
N HIS A 350 -2.89 -36.63 6.33
CA HIS A 350 -3.98 -35.66 6.30
C HIS A 350 -5.31 -36.26 5.84
N GLU A 351 -5.31 -37.15 4.84
CA GLU A 351 -6.51 -37.89 4.40
C GLU A 351 -7.05 -38.82 5.50
N GLU A 352 -6.17 -39.51 6.22
CA GLU A 352 -6.56 -40.27 7.42
C GLU A 352 -7.15 -39.39 8.53
N LEU A 353 -6.59 -38.20 8.76
CA LEU A 353 -7.11 -37.26 9.75
C LEU A 353 -8.47 -36.68 9.33
N GLN A 354 -8.69 -36.41 8.04
CA GLN A 354 -10.00 -35.99 7.53
C GLN A 354 -11.07 -37.08 7.74
N GLN A 355 -10.75 -38.35 7.49
CA GLN A 355 -11.68 -39.46 7.79
C GLN A 355 -12.02 -39.55 9.28
N LYS A 356 -11.03 -39.38 10.16
CA LYS A 356 -11.23 -39.36 11.63
C LYS A 356 -12.10 -38.17 12.07
N VAL A 357 -11.94 -37.00 11.46
CA VAL A 357 -12.80 -35.82 11.71
C VAL A 357 -14.25 -36.10 11.31
N LEU A 358 -14.50 -36.61 10.09
CA LEU A 358 -15.85 -36.98 9.64
C LEU A 358 -16.52 -38.01 10.56
N GLN A 359 -15.74 -38.94 11.11
CA GLN A 359 -16.22 -39.94 12.06
C GLN A 359 -16.57 -39.33 13.43
N ILE A 360 -15.82 -38.34 13.90
CA ILE A 360 -16.12 -37.56 15.11
C ILE A 360 -17.36 -36.69 14.91
N ASP A 361 -17.50 -36.01 13.77
CA ASP A 361 -18.68 -35.19 13.45
C ASP A 361 -19.96 -36.04 13.44
N SER A 362 -19.90 -37.26 12.90
CA SER A 362 -21.03 -38.20 12.94
C SER A 362 -21.42 -38.61 14.37
N LEU A 363 -20.45 -38.79 15.28
CA LEU A 363 -20.73 -39.11 16.68
C LEU A 363 -21.29 -37.89 17.43
N LEU A 364 -20.74 -36.71 17.18
CA LEU A 364 -21.23 -35.44 17.74
C LEU A 364 -22.66 -35.11 17.28
N GLN A 365 -23.01 -35.46 16.04
CA GLN A 365 -24.38 -35.33 15.53
C GLN A 365 -25.34 -36.26 16.30
N GLN A 366 -24.95 -37.53 16.50
CA GLN A 366 -25.73 -38.51 17.25
C GLN A 366 -25.90 -38.11 18.73
N GLU A 367 -24.87 -37.54 19.37
CA GLU A 367 -24.95 -37.03 20.74
C GLU A 367 -25.86 -35.80 20.87
N LYS A 368 -25.87 -34.88 19.88
CA LYS A 368 -26.82 -33.76 19.83
C LYS A 368 -28.27 -34.25 19.73
N GLU A 369 -28.55 -35.24 18.90
CA GLU A 369 -29.88 -35.85 18.78
C GLU A 369 -30.32 -36.44 20.13
N LEU A 370 -29.45 -37.21 20.78
CA LEU A 370 -29.68 -37.80 22.11
C LEU A 370 -29.92 -36.74 23.20
N SER A 371 -29.14 -35.67 23.18
CA SER A 371 -29.29 -34.50 24.07
C SER A 371 -30.62 -33.78 23.84
N SER A 372 -31.03 -33.56 22.58
CA SER A 372 -32.31 -32.94 22.25
C SER A 372 -33.51 -33.79 22.71
N GLY A 373 -33.43 -35.12 22.58
CA GLY A 373 -34.45 -36.05 23.07
C GLY A 373 -34.51 -36.13 24.61
N LEU A 374 -33.39 -35.88 25.30
CA LEU A 374 -33.36 -35.72 26.76
C LEU A 374 -33.98 -34.38 27.19
N GLN A 375 -33.68 -33.27 26.50
CA GLN A 375 -34.31 -31.98 26.76
C GLN A 375 -35.84 -32.04 26.54
N GLN A 376 -36.31 -32.67 25.47
CA GLN A 376 -37.74 -32.83 25.20
C GLN A 376 -38.45 -33.61 26.33
N LYS A 377 -37.83 -34.69 26.84
CA LYS A 377 -38.35 -35.46 27.99
C LYS A 377 -38.31 -34.67 29.29
N LEU A 378 -37.30 -33.81 29.48
CA LEU A 378 -37.21 -32.93 30.64
C LEU A 378 -38.37 -31.90 30.63
N CYS A 379 -38.67 -31.33 29.46
CA CYS A 379 -39.81 -30.42 29.30
C CYS A 379 -41.15 -31.11 29.55
N SER A 380 -41.40 -32.31 29.00
CA SER A 380 -42.66 -33.03 29.26
C SER A 380 -42.82 -33.40 30.73
N PHE A 381 -41.74 -33.82 31.40
CA PHE A 381 -41.76 -34.10 32.85
C PHE A 381 -41.98 -32.82 33.69
N GLN A 382 -41.41 -31.68 33.28
CA GLN A 382 -41.68 -30.39 33.92
C GLN A 382 -43.14 -29.97 33.74
N GLU A 383 -43.74 -30.18 32.58
CA GLU A 383 -45.18 -29.94 32.39
C GLU A 383 -46.05 -30.87 33.24
N GLU A 384 -45.70 -32.14 33.39
CA GLU A 384 -46.39 -33.09 34.26
C GLU A 384 -46.29 -32.67 35.73
N MET A 385 -45.10 -32.29 36.21
CA MET A 385 -44.92 -31.75 37.57
C MET A 385 -45.69 -30.44 37.79
N ILE A 386 -45.81 -29.57 36.78
CA ILE A 386 -46.62 -28.34 36.88
C ILE A 386 -48.11 -28.68 36.96
N LYS A 387 -48.59 -29.67 36.18
CA LYS A 387 -49.97 -30.17 36.24
C LYS A 387 -50.29 -30.77 37.61
N GLU A 388 -49.46 -31.68 38.13
CA GLU A 388 -49.61 -32.26 39.47
C GLU A 388 -49.60 -31.18 40.56
N ARG A 389 -48.65 -30.23 40.51
CA ARG A 389 -48.59 -29.11 41.45
C ARG A 389 -49.87 -28.27 41.41
N SER A 390 -50.38 -27.94 40.22
CA SER A 390 -51.62 -27.17 40.08
C SER A 390 -52.83 -27.92 40.65
N LEU A 391 -52.85 -29.25 40.53
CA LEU A 391 -53.88 -30.10 41.15
C LEU A 391 -53.82 -30.00 42.68
N PHE A 392 -52.63 -30.16 43.26
CA PHE A 392 -52.44 -30.04 44.72
C PHE A 392 -52.72 -28.62 45.24
N GLU A 393 -52.47 -27.56 44.47
CA GLU A 393 -52.83 -26.20 44.84
C GLU A 393 -54.35 -25.96 44.81
N GLU A 394 -55.08 -26.59 43.87
CA GLU A 394 -56.55 -26.57 43.84
C GLU A 394 -57.17 -27.41 44.96
N GLU A 395 -56.63 -28.60 45.24
CA GLU A 395 -57.05 -29.46 46.38
C GLU A 395 -56.80 -28.78 47.73
N LEU A 396 -55.63 -28.16 47.93
CA LEU A 396 -55.30 -27.41 49.14
C LEU A 396 -56.26 -26.22 49.34
N LYS A 397 -56.59 -25.51 48.25
CA LYS A 397 -57.56 -24.40 48.28
C LYS A 397 -58.96 -24.88 48.65
N GLN A 398 -59.41 -26.03 48.12
CA GLN A 398 -60.68 -26.65 48.51
C GLN A 398 -60.69 -27.04 49.99
N ALA A 399 -59.61 -27.66 50.50
CA ALA A 399 -59.48 -28.02 51.91
C ALA A 399 -59.47 -26.79 52.84
N LEU A 400 -58.83 -25.69 52.44
CA LEU A 400 -58.86 -24.42 53.18
C LEU A 400 -60.25 -23.78 53.19
N GLU A 401 -60.98 -23.84 52.07
CA GLU A 401 -62.39 -23.42 52.00
C GLU A 401 -63.30 -24.29 52.89
N GLU A 402 -63.07 -25.60 52.97
CA GLU A 402 -63.81 -26.47 53.90
C GLU A 402 -63.47 -26.18 55.37
N LEU A 403 -62.21 -25.87 55.67
CA LEU A 403 -61.77 -25.48 57.01
C LEU A 403 -62.43 -24.17 57.46
N ASP A 404 -62.49 -23.14 56.61
CA ASP A 404 -63.23 -21.90 56.90
C ASP A 404 -64.73 -22.16 57.11
N LYS A 405 -65.35 -22.99 56.26
CA LYS A 405 -66.76 -23.43 56.40
C LYS A 405 -67.00 -24.26 57.67
N LEU A 406 -65.97 -24.86 58.27
CA LEU A 406 -66.04 -25.55 59.56
C LEU A 406 -65.82 -24.58 60.73
N GLN A 407 -64.83 -23.69 60.67
CA GLN A 407 -64.60 -22.66 61.70
C GLN A 407 -65.83 -21.74 61.83
N GLN A 408 -66.42 -21.31 60.72
CA GLN A 408 -67.69 -20.59 60.69
C GLN A 408 -68.89 -21.37 61.26
N LYS A 409 -68.82 -22.70 61.41
CA LYS A 409 -69.83 -23.51 62.11
C LYS A 409 -69.50 -23.66 63.59
N GLU A 410 -68.22 -23.76 63.94
CA GLU A 410 -67.71 -23.80 65.31
C GLU A 410 -68.04 -22.50 66.05
N GLU A 411 -67.77 -21.33 65.46
CA GLU A 411 -68.16 -20.02 65.99
C GLU A 411 -69.70 -19.89 66.19
N LYS A 412 -70.48 -20.45 65.26
CA LYS A 412 -71.96 -20.51 65.38
C LYS A 412 -72.41 -21.50 66.47
N ALA A 413 -71.67 -22.58 66.70
CA ALA A 413 -71.92 -23.51 67.79
C ALA A 413 -71.55 -22.89 69.15
N GLU A 414 -70.42 -22.19 69.27
CA GLU A 414 -70.04 -21.47 70.49
C GLU A 414 -71.08 -20.42 70.90
N THR A 415 -71.56 -19.62 69.95
CA THR A 415 -72.58 -18.60 70.23
C THR A 415 -73.92 -19.21 70.65
N LEU A 416 -74.31 -20.37 70.08
CA LEU A 416 -75.46 -21.15 70.54
C LEU A 416 -75.24 -21.77 71.93
N VAL A 417 -74.04 -22.27 72.24
CA VAL A 417 -73.69 -22.80 73.56
C VAL A 417 -73.80 -21.70 74.62
N LYS A 418 -73.21 -20.51 74.38
CA LYS A 418 -73.31 -19.36 75.30
C LYS A 418 -74.78 -18.94 75.54
N GLN A 419 -75.61 -18.91 74.51
CA GLN A 419 -77.05 -18.64 74.66
C GLN A 419 -77.77 -19.71 75.51
N LEU A 420 -77.40 -20.99 75.37
CA LEU A 420 -77.95 -22.08 76.17
C LEU A 420 -77.43 -22.05 77.62
N GLU A 421 -76.19 -21.61 77.86
CA GLU A 421 -75.61 -21.39 79.19
C GLU A 421 -76.31 -20.22 79.91
N GLU A 422 -76.47 -19.07 79.25
CA GLU A 422 -77.23 -17.91 79.77
C GLU A 422 -78.70 -18.29 80.07
N GLU A 423 -79.35 -19.08 79.21
CA GLU A 423 -80.67 -19.62 79.48
C GLU A 423 -80.67 -20.59 80.67
N ALA A 424 -79.66 -21.45 80.81
CA ALA A 424 -79.56 -22.41 81.92
C ALA A 424 -79.36 -21.71 83.27
N GLU A 425 -78.49 -20.69 83.35
CA GLU A 425 -78.32 -19.86 84.54
C GLU A 425 -79.63 -19.13 84.88
N SER A 426 -80.27 -18.48 83.90
CA SER A 426 -81.54 -17.80 84.11
C SER A 426 -82.69 -18.74 84.49
N ARG A 427 -82.63 -20.01 84.11
CA ARG A 427 -83.57 -21.06 84.57
C ARG A 427 -83.23 -21.52 86.00
N ALA A 428 -81.96 -21.67 86.34
CA ALA A 428 -81.50 -22.06 87.68
C ALA A 428 -81.85 -21.01 88.75
N GLU A 429 -81.68 -19.71 88.47
CA GLU A 429 -82.11 -18.63 89.36
C GLU A 429 -83.62 -18.67 89.63
N LYS A 430 -84.43 -18.88 88.58
CA LYS A 430 -85.89 -19.02 88.70
C LYS A 430 -86.28 -20.25 89.53
N LEU A 431 -85.54 -21.35 89.38
CA LEU A 431 -85.76 -22.58 90.15
C LEU A 431 -85.47 -22.36 91.64
N LYS A 432 -84.32 -21.75 91.97
CA LYS A 432 -83.94 -21.39 93.34
C LYS A 432 -84.95 -20.45 94.01
N LEU A 433 -85.46 -19.45 93.28
CA LEU A 433 -86.52 -18.54 93.75
C LEU A 433 -87.87 -19.26 93.97
N LEU A 434 -88.13 -20.35 93.26
CA LEU A 434 -89.30 -21.20 93.50
C LEU A 434 -89.09 -22.11 94.72
N GLU A 435 -87.90 -22.70 94.90
CA GLU A 435 -87.54 -23.49 96.08
C GLU A 435 -87.66 -22.67 97.38
N GLU A 436 -87.16 -21.42 97.41
CA GLU A 436 -87.30 -20.52 98.56
C GLU A 436 -88.78 -20.22 98.89
N LYS A 437 -89.63 -20.04 97.87
CA LYS A 437 -91.08 -19.85 98.04
C LYS A 437 -91.80 -21.11 98.52
N LEU A 438 -91.39 -22.28 98.02
CA LEU A 438 -91.96 -23.57 98.39
C LEU A 438 -91.66 -23.85 99.87
N LYS A 439 -90.41 -23.66 100.29
CA LYS A 439 -89.97 -23.77 101.69
C LYS A 439 -90.68 -22.80 102.63
N GLY A 440 -91.00 -21.58 102.17
CA GLY A 440 -91.85 -20.66 102.90
C GLY A 440 -93.28 -21.17 103.10
N LYS A 441 -93.86 -21.85 102.10
CA LYS A 441 -95.20 -22.47 102.19
C LYS A 441 -95.24 -23.76 103.00
N GLU A 442 -94.14 -24.51 103.06
CA GLU A 442 -94.00 -25.64 103.97
C GLU A 442 -94.04 -25.17 105.44
N ALA A 443 -93.36 -24.07 105.77
CA ALA A 443 -93.40 -23.49 107.13
C ALA A 443 -94.80 -22.99 107.53
N GLU A 444 -95.53 -22.31 106.64
CA GLU A 444 -96.93 -21.91 106.88
C GLU A 444 -97.84 -23.13 107.16
N LEU A 445 -97.56 -24.27 106.50
CA LEU A 445 -98.33 -25.50 106.66
C LEU A 445 -98.04 -26.20 107.99
N GLU A 446 -96.79 -26.22 108.44
CA GLU A 446 -96.43 -26.74 109.78
C GLU A 446 -97.07 -25.92 110.91
N GLU A 447 -97.06 -24.58 110.81
CA GLU A 447 -97.71 -23.70 111.79
C GLU A 447 -99.23 -23.97 111.88
N SER A 448 -99.90 -24.10 110.72
CA SER A 448 -101.32 -24.48 110.67
C SER A 448 -101.58 -25.89 111.21
N GLY A 449 -100.66 -26.84 111.03
CA GLY A 449 -100.76 -28.21 111.55
C GLY A 449 -100.63 -28.26 113.08
N ALA A 450 -99.73 -27.46 113.65
CA ALA A 450 -99.58 -27.31 115.10
C ALA A 450 -100.85 -26.71 115.73
N ALA A 451 -101.40 -25.64 115.15
CA ALA A 451 -102.64 -25.02 115.61
C ALA A 451 -103.84 -26.00 115.58
N HIS A 452 -103.97 -26.80 114.52
CA HIS A 452 -105.01 -27.83 114.42
C HIS A 452 -104.87 -28.91 115.50
N SER A 453 -103.64 -29.37 115.74
CA SER A 453 -103.34 -30.38 116.77
C SER A 453 -103.70 -29.91 118.18
N GLN A 454 -103.48 -28.63 118.49
CA GLN A 454 -103.84 -28.04 119.79
C GLN A 454 -105.36 -27.94 120.00
N ALA A 455 -106.13 -27.72 118.93
CA ALA A 455 -107.60 -27.68 119.01
C ALA A 455 -108.23 -29.05 119.29
N ILE A 456 -107.63 -30.15 118.82
CA ILE A 456 -108.12 -31.52 119.04
C ILE A 456 -108.05 -31.91 120.53
N LEU A 457 -106.96 -31.57 121.22
CA LEU A 457 -106.78 -31.87 122.65
C LEU A 457 -107.88 -31.24 123.53
N LEU A 458 -108.21 -29.97 123.28
CA LEU A 458 -109.26 -29.24 124.01
C LEU A 458 -110.67 -29.81 123.78
N LEU A 459 -110.90 -30.49 122.65
CA LEU A 459 -112.16 -31.20 122.39
C LEU A 459 -112.23 -32.54 123.14
N GLN A 460 -111.11 -33.25 123.29
CA GLN A 460 -111.07 -34.53 124.03
C GLN A 460 -111.32 -34.37 125.54
N GLU A 461 -110.79 -33.31 126.18
CA GLU A 461 -111.09 -33.04 127.59
C GLU A 461 -112.60 -32.80 127.82
N ARG A 462 -113.24 -32.01 126.94
CA ARG A 462 -114.69 -31.76 126.99
C ARG A 462 -115.52 -33.02 126.81
N TYR A 463 -115.11 -33.92 125.91
CA TYR A 463 -115.83 -35.17 125.64
C TYR A 463 -115.92 -36.04 126.90
N ASN A 464 -114.78 -36.29 127.56
CA ASN A 464 -114.71 -37.16 128.73
C ASN A 464 -115.61 -36.67 129.89
N GLY A 465 -115.67 -35.36 130.13
CA GLY A 465 -116.54 -34.77 131.14
C GLY A 465 -118.05 -34.91 130.86
N THR A 466 -118.47 -35.17 129.62
CA THR A 466 -119.89 -35.41 129.29
C THR A 466 -120.31 -36.87 129.47
N VAL A 467 -119.42 -37.83 129.24
CA VAL A 467 -119.72 -39.27 129.36
C VAL A 467 -120.12 -39.64 130.79
N GLN A 468 -119.37 -39.16 131.79
CA GLN A 468 -119.55 -39.56 133.19
C GLN A 468 -120.86 -39.03 133.82
N ASN A 469 -121.51 -38.04 133.20
CA ASN A 469 -122.84 -37.56 133.60
C ASN A 469 -123.99 -38.39 133.02
N LEU A 470 -123.76 -39.24 132.00
CA LEU A 470 -124.78 -40.08 131.38
C LEU A 470 -125.00 -41.41 132.11
N GLU A 471 -123.99 -41.92 132.81
CA GLU A 471 -124.07 -43.19 133.56
C GLU A 471 -125.07 -43.11 134.73
N ASP A 472 -125.03 -42.03 135.53
CA ASP A 472 -125.91 -41.83 136.70
C ASP A 472 -127.40 -41.60 136.32
N VAL A 473 -127.66 -41.11 135.10
CA VAL A 473 -129.02 -41.00 134.54
C VAL A 473 -129.54 -42.37 134.09
N THR A 474 -128.69 -43.20 133.49
CA THR A 474 -129.06 -44.49 132.90
C THR A 474 -129.58 -45.46 133.96
N ALA A 475 -128.96 -45.49 135.15
CA ALA A 475 -129.39 -46.35 136.27
C ALA A 475 -130.83 -46.10 136.75
N ARG A 476 -131.40 -44.92 136.51
CA ARG A 476 -132.77 -44.55 136.94
C ARG A 476 -133.85 -44.99 135.94
N PHE A 477 -133.50 -45.25 134.69
CA PHE A 477 -134.45 -45.58 133.63
C PHE A 477 -134.92 -47.05 133.65
N GLU A 478 -134.03 -48.00 133.92
CA GLU A 478 -134.40 -49.44 133.94
C GLU A 478 -135.45 -49.78 135.01
N SER A 479 -135.50 -49.03 136.13
CA SER A 479 -136.51 -49.24 137.18
C SER A 479 -137.94 -48.87 136.75
N TYR A 480 -138.12 -48.02 135.73
CA TYR A 480 -139.44 -47.59 135.27
C TYR A 480 -140.03 -48.53 134.21
N LYS A 481 -139.14 -49.08 133.39
CA LYS A 481 -139.39 -49.96 132.24
C LYS A 481 -140.09 -51.28 132.59
N ALA A 482 -139.90 -51.77 133.82
CA ALA A 482 -140.50 -53.03 134.29
C ALA A 482 -142.00 -52.94 134.57
N LEU A 483 -142.54 -51.75 134.89
CA LEU A 483 -143.95 -51.59 135.26
C LEU A 483 -144.86 -51.57 134.00
N THR A 484 -144.44 -50.82 132.98
CA THR A 484 -145.22 -50.54 131.75
C THR A 484 -145.40 -51.76 130.83
N ALA A 485 -144.72 -52.86 131.09
CA ALA A 485 -144.84 -54.08 130.28
C ALA A 485 -146.18 -54.82 130.52
N SER A 486 -146.82 -54.63 131.68
CA SER A 486 -147.98 -55.44 132.09
C SER A 486 -149.33 -54.95 131.56
N GLU A 487 -149.43 -53.71 131.07
CA GLU A 487 -150.72 -53.10 130.64
C GLU A 487 -150.95 -53.17 129.11
N ILE A 488 -149.93 -53.56 128.34
CA ILE A 488 -149.97 -53.56 126.87
C ILE A 488 -150.61 -54.84 126.30
N GLU A 489 -150.64 -55.93 127.06
CA GLU A 489 -151.14 -57.23 126.63
C GLU A 489 -152.67 -57.23 126.46
N ASP A 490 -153.41 -56.61 127.39
CA ASP A 490 -154.88 -56.63 127.42
C ASP A 490 -155.55 -55.80 126.31
N LEU A 491 -154.92 -54.70 125.86
CA LEU A 491 -155.55 -53.71 124.99
C LEU A 491 -155.51 -54.02 123.47
N LYS A 492 -154.89 -55.12 123.04
CA LYS A 492 -154.80 -55.46 121.61
C LYS A 492 -155.91 -56.37 121.08
N LEU A 493 -156.69 -57.02 121.96
CA LEU A 493 -157.80 -57.89 121.55
C LEU A 493 -158.98 -57.15 120.89
N GLU A 494 -159.11 -55.85 121.10
CA GLU A 494 -160.28 -55.07 120.66
C GLU A 494 -160.16 -54.49 119.23
N ASN A 495 -158.94 -54.31 118.71
CA ASN A 495 -158.69 -53.57 117.48
C ASN A 495 -158.88 -54.37 116.16
N LEU A 496 -159.39 -55.60 116.26
CA LEU A 496 -159.55 -56.51 115.11
C LEU A 496 -160.89 -56.35 114.35
N ALA A 497 -161.82 -55.55 114.88
CA ALA A 497 -163.18 -55.42 114.34
C ALA A 497 -163.42 -54.17 113.46
N LEU A 498 -162.44 -53.27 113.31
CA LEU A 498 -162.64 -51.97 112.68
C LEU A 498 -161.82 -51.74 111.41
N GLN A 499 -162.55 -51.73 110.30
CA GLN A 499 -162.27 -51.01 109.05
C GLN A 499 -161.43 -51.73 107.98
N GLU A 500 -161.86 -52.97 107.73
CA GLU A 500 -162.11 -53.59 106.40
C GLU A 500 -162.93 -52.70 105.41
N LYS A 501 -162.85 -51.36 105.51
CA LYS A 501 -163.67 -50.38 104.78
C LYS A 501 -162.86 -49.39 103.93
N VAL A 502 -161.56 -49.26 104.17
CA VAL A 502 -160.70 -48.29 103.46
C VAL A 502 -160.16 -48.84 102.13
N ALA A 503 -160.14 -50.16 101.94
CA ALA A 503 -159.66 -50.86 100.74
C ALA A 503 -160.63 -50.76 99.54
N LYS A 504 -161.21 -49.58 99.27
CA LYS A 504 -162.20 -49.37 98.19
C LYS A 504 -162.14 -47.99 97.52
N ALA A 505 -160.94 -47.40 97.49
CA ALA A 505 -160.62 -46.18 96.75
C ALA A 505 -159.36 -46.36 95.87
N GLU A 506 -159.24 -47.52 95.21
CA GLU A 506 -158.39 -47.66 94.04
C GLU A 506 -158.97 -46.88 92.84
N LYS A 507 -158.14 -46.73 91.80
CA LYS A 507 -158.57 -46.57 90.40
C LYS A 507 -159.11 -45.19 89.98
N SER A 508 -158.23 -44.19 90.09
CA SER A 508 -158.18 -43.11 89.10
C SER A 508 -156.74 -42.86 88.66
N ALA A 509 -156.51 -42.98 87.34
CA ALA A 509 -155.47 -42.32 86.53
C ALA A 509 -154.03 -42.23 87.09
N GLU A 510 -152.99 -42.82 86.48
CA GLU A 510 -152.91 -43.42 85.14
C GLU A 510 -153.37 -42.48 84.01
N ASP A 511 -152.73 -41.32 83.89
CA ASP A 511 -152.83 -40.46 82.70
C ASP A 511 -151.53 -39.63 82.51
N VAL A 512 -151.19 -39.36 81.24
CA VAL A 512 -150.47 -38.16 80.75
C VAL A 512 -149.15 -37.78 81.47
N GLN A 513 -147.95 -37.97 80.92
CA GLN A 513 -147.51 -38.25 79.54
C GLN A 513 -147.76 -37.13 78.50
N HIS A 514 -147.89 -35.88 78.96
CA HIS A 514 -147.70 -34.63 78.19
C HIS A 514 -147.07 -33.59 79.15
N GLN A 515 -146.07 -32.79 78.81
CA GLN A 515 -145.31 -32.57 77.57
C GLN A 515 -143.82 -32.92 77.79
N ILE A 516 -143.04 -33.50 76.89
CA ILE A 516 -143.05 -33.53 75.40
C ILE A 516 -142.85 -32.15 74.76
N LEU A 517 -141.56 -31.84 74.54
CA LEU A 517 -141.01 -31.52 73.22
C LEU A 517 -141.95 -30.83 72.21
N ALA A 518 -141.66 -29.57 71.93
CA ALA A 518 -141.34 -29.19 70.55
C ALA A 518 -139.81 -29.30 70.41
N THR A 519 -139.16 -29.97 69.45
CA THR A 519 -139.40 -30.16 67.99
C THR A 519 -139.28 -28.84 67.21
N GLU A 520 -138.62 -28.75 66.05
CA GLU A 520 -137.81 -29.69 65.23
C GLU A 520 -136.79 -28.81 64.42
N ASN A 521 -135.78 -29.24 63.66
CA ASN A 521 -135.29 -30.51 63.05
C ASN A 521 -133.78 -30.26 62.67
N ALA A 522 -132.90 -31.12 62.11
CA ALA A 522 -132.78 -32.54 61.70
C ALA A 522 -131.26 -32.76 61.39
N ASN A 523 -130.66 -33.92 61.07
CA ASN A 523 -130.93 -35.35 61.34
C ASN A 523 -129.70 -36.20 60.89
N GLN A 524 -129.49 -37.38 61.49
CA GLN A 524 -128.88 -38.59 60.86
C GLN A 524 -127.37 -38.51 60.39
N GLU A 525 -126.60 -39.60 60.21
CA GLU A 525 -126.75 -41.00 60.61
C GLU A 525 -125.41 -41.78 60.77
N TYR A 526 -125.46 -42.80 61.65
CA TYR A 526 -124.85 -44.14 61.57
C TYR A 526 -123.59 -44.43 60.71
N ALA A 527 -122.55 -44.89 61.42
CA ALA A 527 -121.95 -46.23 61.25
C ALA A 527 -122.14 -46.95 59.88
N ARG A 528 -121.31 -46.61 58.88
CA ARG A 528 -121.31 -47.31 57.58
C ARG A 528 -119.94 -47.73 57.03
N VAL A 529 -118.83 -47.17 57.53
CA VAL A 529 -117.50 -47.30 56.87
C VAL A 529 -116.39 -47.74 57.82
N LEU A 530 -116.56 -48.91 58.46
CA LEU A 530 -115.45 -49.68 59.05
C LEU A 530 -115.07 -50.89 58.15
N LEU A 531 -115.53 -50.86 56.89
CA LEU A 531 -115.29 -51.91 55.88
C LEU A 531 -115.12 -51.36 54.44
N GLU A 532 -114.78 -50.08 54.28
CA GLU A 532 -114.02 -49.61 53.10
C GLU A 532 -112.58 -49.35 53.59
N LEU A 533 -111.81 -50.42 53.76
CA LEU A 533 -110.85 -50.88 52.75
C LEU A 533 -109.66 -49.88 52.61
N GLN A 534 -108.40 -50.28 52.77
CA GLN A 534 -107.75 -51.40 52.08
C GLN A 534 -107.85 -51.31 50.53
N THR A 535 -108.48 -50.26 49.99
CA THR A 535 -108.51 -49.86 48.56
C THR A 535 -107.92 -48.47 48.34
N LYS A 536 -107.89 -47.57 49.35
CA LYS A 536 -107.07 -46.33 49.26
C LYS A 536 -105.56 -46.62 49.15
N SER A 537 -105.13 -47.84 49.48
CA SER A 537 -103.77 -48.33 49.18
C SER A 537 -103.49 -48.53 47.68
N ALA A 538 -104.52 -48.51 46.82
CA ALA A 538 -104.43 -48.72 45.37
C ALA A 538 -104.72 -47.44 44.54
N LEU A 539 -104.98 -46.30 45.19
CA LEU A 539 -105.12 -44.99 44.54
C LEU A 539 -103.89 -44.09 44.72
N LYS A 540 -102.73 -44.71 44.96
CA LYS A 540 -101.42 -44.05 45.14
C LYS A 540 -100.75 -43.62 43.81
N GLU A 541 -101.40 -43.85 42.67
CA GLU A 541 -100.74 -43.88 41.35
C GLU A 541 -101.32 -42.92 40.28
N ALA A 542 -102.28 -42.07 40.67
CA ALA A 542 -102.92 -41.08 39.78
C ALA A 542 -102.38 -39.64 40.04
N GLU A 543 -102.67 -39.04 41.20
CA GLU A 543 -102.31 -37.64 41.50
C GLU A 543 -100.79 -37.37 41.41
N VAL A 544 -99.96 -38.35 41.78
CA VAL A 544 -98.48 -38.25 41.65
C VAL A 544 -98.05 -38.06 40.18
N LYS A 545 -98.79 -38.60 39.21
CA LYS A 545 -98.47 -38.44 37.77
C LYS A 545 -98.80 -37.03 37.26
N GLU A 546 -99.84 -36.38 37.78
CA GLU A 546 -100.17 -35.00 37.39
C GLU A 546 -99.16 -34.00 37.96
N ILE A 547 -98.70 -34.20 39.21
CA ILE A 547 -97.55 -33.45 39.76
C ILE A 547 -96.26 -33.74 38.97
N THR A 548 -96.08 -34.95 38.46
CA THR A 548 -94.93 -35.30 37.60
C THR A 548 -95.00 -34.64 36.22
N ILE A 549 -96.18 -34.43 35.62
CA ILE A 549 -96.34 -33.67 34.37
C ILE A 549 -96.15 -32.17 34.63
N SER A 550 -96.61 -31.65 35.78
CA SER A 550 -96.36 -30.27 36.22
C SER A 550 -94.85 -30.01 36.38
N SER A 551 -94.12 -30.90 37.06
CA SER A 551 -92.66 -30.77 37.21
C SER A 551 -91.90 -31.02 35.91
N LEU A 552 -92.32 -31.95 35.04
CA LEU A 552 -91.73 -32.11 33.70
C LEU A 552 -91.96 -30.89 32.81
N LYS A 553 -93.13 -30.24 32.87
CA LYS A 553 -93.34 -28.97 32.16
C LYS A 553 -92.43 -27.87 32.72
N LYS A 554 -92.29 -27.78 34.04
CA LYS A 554 -91.34 -26.85 34.68
C LYS A 554 -89.87 -27.15 34.34
N ILE A 555 -89.50 -28.42 34.17
CA ILE A 555 -88.18 -28.84 33.68
C ILE A 555 -88.02 -28.52 32.18
N THR A 556 -89.08 -28.59 31.37
CA THR A 556 -89.04 -28.21 29.94
C THR A 556 -88.95 -26.69 29.77
N ASP A 557 -89.67 -25.93 30.59
CA ASP A 557 -89.60 -24.46 30.63
C ASP A 557 -88.23 -24.01 31.17
N LEU A 558 -87.68 -24.70 32.18
CA LEU A 558 -86.30 -24.47 32.64
C LEU A 558 -85.24 -24.93 31.65
N GLN A 559 -85.46 -26.00 30.87
CA GLN A 559 -84.56 -26.41 29.79
C GLN A 559 -84.61 -25.42 28.62
N ASN A 560 -85.77 -24.86 28.30
CA ASN A 560 -85.88 -23.75 27.36
C ASN A 560 -85.27 -22.47 27.93
N GLN A 561 -85.36 -22.19 29.24
CA GLN A 561 -84.60 -21.10 29.86
C GLN A 561 -83.10 -21.37 29.87
N LEU A 562 -82.63 -22.61 30.05
CA LEU A 562 -81.22 -22.99 29.94
C LEU A 562 -80.72 -22.98 28.50
N LYS A 563 -81.62 -23.09 27.52
CA LYS A 563 -81.31 -22.99 26.09
C LYS A 563 -81.42 -21.55 25.57
N GLN A 564 -82.30 -20.72 26.16
CA GLN A 564 -82.36 -19.29 25.95
C GLN A 564 -81.16 -18.61 26.61
N GLN A 565 -80.84 -18.94 27.88
CA GLN A 565 -79.55 -18.63 28.48
C GLN A 565 -78.40 -19.33 27.77
N GLY A 566 -78.61 -20.46 27.11
CA GLY A 566 -77.61 -21.10 26.26
C GLY A 566 -77.31 -20.30 24.99
N GLU A 567 -78.32 -19.69 24.37
CA GLU A 567 -78.19 -18.81 23.20
C GLU A 567 -77.83 -17.36 23.58
N ASP A 568 -78.17 -16.90 24.79
CA ASP A 568 -77.75 -15.61 25.34
C ASP A 568 -76.34 -15.69 25.93
N PHE A 569 -75.93 -16.78 26.60
CA PHE A 569 -74.52 -17.04 26.88
C PHE A 569 -73.75 -17.38 25.62
N LYS A 570 -74.35 -18.00 24.58
CA LYS A 570 -73.65 -18.18 23.31
C LYS A 570 -73.55 -16.87 22.52
N LYS A 571 -74.50 -15.93 22.63
CA LYS A 571 -74.31 -14.56 22.16
C LYS A 571 -73.30 -13.79 23.00
N GLN A 572 -73.34 -13.92 24.32
CA GLN A 572 -72.37 -13.27 25.19
C GLN A 572 -70.97 -13.86 24.99
N LEU A 573 -70.82 -15.17 24.71
CA LEU A 573 -69.55 -15.83 24.48
C LEU A 573 -69.08 -15.74 23.02
N GLU A 574 -69.94 -15.75 21.99
CA GLU A 574 -69.50 -15.42 20.62
C GLU A 574 -69.28 -13.91 20.45
N GLU A 575 -69.95 -13.04 21.21
CA GLU A 575 -69.56 -11.63 21.33
C GLU A 575 -68.37 -11.42 22.30
N GLU A 576 -68.12 -12.26 23.31
CA GLU A 576 -66.94 -12.20 24.17
C GLU A 576 -65.74 -12.95 23.61
N GLU A 577 -65.85 -13.85 22.63
CA GLU A 577 -64.71 -14.46 21.94
C GLU A 577 -64.38 -13.65 20.68
N ALA A 578 -65.38 -13.10 19.99
CA ALA A 578 -65.17 -12.00 19.03
C ALA A 578 -64.72 -10.68 19.71
N ARG A 579 -64.88 -10.54 21.03
CA ARG A 579 -64.23 -9.48 21.82
C ARG A 579 -62.99 -9.94 22.58
N SER A 580 -62.74 -11.21 22.90
CA SER A 580 -61.55 -11.63 23.68
C SER A 580 -60.30 -11.55 22.80
N PHE A 581 -60.44 -11.81 21.50
CA PHE A 581 -59.42 -11.46 20.51
C PHE A 581 -59.35 -9.93 20.18
N CYS A 582 -60.08 -9.08 20.93
CA CYS A 582 -60.16 -7.61 20.73
C CYS A 582 -60.33 -6.76 22.03
N SER A 583 -60.27 -7.33 23.24
CA SER A 583 -60.47 -6.65 24.54
C SER A 583 -59.35 -6.96 25.54
N ALA A 584 -58.70 -8.13 25.40
CA ALA A 584 -57.46 -8.44 26.10
C ALA A 584 -56.31 -7.49 25.72
N PHE A 585 -56.32 -6.92 24.50
CA PHE A 585 -55.36 -5.88 24.11
C PHE A 585 -55.69 -4.51 24.70
N PRO A 586 -56.93 -3.96 24.62
CA PRO A 586 -57.31 -2.73 25.32
C PRO A 586 -57.06 -2.73 26.83
N LEU A 587 -57.37 -3.79 27.59
CA LEU A 587 -57.13 -3.76 29.04
C LEU A 587 -55.69 -4.03 29.46
N GLN A 588 -54.89 -4.74 28.66
CA GLN A 588 -53.43 -4.73 28.84
C GLN A 588 -52.80 -3.42 28.35
N LEU A 589 -53.35 -2.78 27.31
CA LEU A 589 -52.92 -1.45 26.89
C LEU A 589 -53.32 -0.39 27.90
N ASP A 590 -54.50 -0.44 28.53
CA ASP A 590 -54.94 0.50 29.56
C ASP A 590 -54.26 0.23 30.90
N ALA A 591 -53.95 -1.03 31.25
CA ALA A 591 -53.10 -1.34 32.40
C ALA A 591 -51.65 -0.90 32.16
N PHE A 592 -51.08 -1.16 30.98
CA PHE A 592 -49.72 -0.75 30.60
C PHE A 592 -49.64 0.73 30.20
N GLU A 593 -50.76 1.41 29.89
CA GLU A 593 -50.89 2.85 29.69
C GLU A 593 -51.20 3.57 30.99
N ALA A 594 -51.90 2.95 31.96
CA ALA A 594 -51.98 3.41 33.34
C ALA A 594 -50.67 3.18 34.09
N GLU A 595 -49.93 2.11 33.82
CA GLU A 595 -48.58 1.86 34.35
C GLU A 595 -47.56 2.76 33.65
N LYS A 596 -47.65 2.97 32.33
CA LYS A 596 -46.88 4.01 31.61
C LYS A 596 -47.29 5.42 32.00
N GLN A 597 -48.53 5.71 32.40
CA GLN A 597 -48.92 7.02 32.95
C GLN A 597 -48.51 7.13 34.41
N ALA A 598 -48.57 6.08 35.21
CA ALA A 598 -47.99 6.05 36.56
C ALA A 598 -46.47 6.25 36.48
N LEU A 599 -45.77 5.60 35.55
CA LEU A 599 -44.35 5.79 35.29
C LEU A 599 -44.03 7.10 34.56
N LEU A 600 -44.94 7.70 33.77
CA LEU A 600 -44.78 9.06 33.23
C LEU A 600 -45.15 10.15 34.25
N ASN A 601 -45.89 9.81 35.31
CA ASN A 601 -46.20 10.68 36.44
C ASN A 601 -45.19 10.49 37.58
N GLU A 602 -44.59 9.32 37.77
CA GLU A 602 -43.44 9.09 38.65
C GLU A 602 -42.16 9.61 37.99
N HIS A 603 -41.91 9.33 36.70
CA HIS A 603 -40.89 10.03 35.93
C HIS A 603 -41.29 11.50 35.74
N GLY A 604 -42.57 11.85 35.80
CA GLY A 604 -43.08 13.22 35.75
C GLY A 604 -42.72 14.00 37.01
N GLU A 605 -43.06 13.47 38.18
CA GLU A 605 -42.73 13.97 39.50
C GLU A 605 -41.24 13.85 39.80
N ALA A 606 -40.55 12.80 39.36
CA ALA A 606 -39.09 12.69 39.46
C ALA A 606 -38.40 13.67 38.51
N GLN A 607 -38.94 13.94 37.32
CA GLN A 607 -38.47 15.02 36.46
C GLN A 607 -38.87 16.39 37.04
N GLU A 608 -39.97 16.52 37.79
CA GLU A 608 -40.33 17.75 38.48
C GLU A 608 -39.50 17.98 39.74
N GLN A 609 -39.12 16.93 40.47
CA GLN A 609 -38.11 16.91 41.54
C GLN A 609 -36.74 17.25 40.94
N LEU A 610 -36.37 16.67 39.80
CA LEU A 610 -35.15 17.01 39.06
C LEU A 610 -35.21 18.44 38.51
N ASN A 611 -36.37 18.96 38.12
CA ASN A 611 -36.58 20.35 37.72
C ASN A 611 -36.49 21.29 38.93
N LYS A 612 -37.12 20.96 40.06
CA LYS A 612 -37.05 21.69 41.34
C LYS A 612 -35.63 21.70 41.88
N LEU A 613 -34.92 20.57 41.76
CA LEU A 613 -33.50 20.42 42.10
C LEU A 613 -32.64 21.23 41.13
N ARG A 614 -32.82 21.11 39.81
CA ARG A 614 -32.14 21.92 38.78
C ARG A 614 -32.37 23.41 38.98
N ASP A 615 -33.57 23.85 39.32
CA ASP A 615 -33.93 25.26 39.47
C ASP A 615 -33.47 25.81 40.83
N SER A 616 -33.32 24.94 41.83
CA SER A 616 -32.57 25.25 43.07
C SER A 616 -31.05 25.31 42.79
N TYR A 617 -30.52 24.40 41.98
CA TYR A 617 -29.12 24.35 41.55
C TYR A 617 -28.76 25.54 40.65
N ALA A 618 -29.72 26.04 39.86
CA ALA A 618 -29.60 27.25 39.05
C ALA A 618 -29.80 28.56 39.85
N LYS A 619 -30.52 28.50 40.99
CA LYS A 619 -30.48 29.58 42.00
C LYS A 619 -29.16 29.60 42.77
N LEU A 620 -28.54 28.45 43.00
CA LEU A 620 -27.21 28.32 43.64
C LEU A 620 -26.07 28.73 42.69
N LEU A 621 -26.06 28.24 41.44
CA LEU A 621 -25.07 28.59 40.41
C LEU A 621 -25.45 29.88 39.66
N GLY A 622 -25.61 30.98 40.41
CA GLY A 622 -26.02 32.29 39.91
C GLY A 622 -25.00 32.99 39.00
N HIS A 623 -24.84 32.54 37.75
CA HIS A 623 -24.04 33.24 36.73
C HIS A 623 -24.75 33.36 35.36
N GLN A 624 -24.74 34.58 34.81
CA GLN A 624 -25.51 34.98 33.61
C GLN A 624 -25.12 34.23 32.33
N ASN A 625 -23.92 33.64 32.26
CA ASN A 625 -23.32 33.08 31.04
C ASN A 625 -24.12 31.92 30.41
N LEU A 626 -24.78 31.09 31.21
CA LEU A 626 -25.53 29.93 30.69
C LEU A 626 -26.82 30.36 29.95
N LYS A 627 -27.41 31.49 30.35
CA LYS A 627 -28.69 31.99 29.81
C LYS A 627 -28.60 32.40 28.34
N GLN A 628 -27.43 32.85 27.89
CA GLN A 628 -27.17 33.12 26.46
C GLN A 628 -27.01 31.83 25.64
N LYS A 629 -26.24 30.85 26.15
CA LYS A 629 -26.05 29.55 25.47
C LYS A 629 -27.37 28.81 25.26
N ILE A 630 -28.23 28.75 26.29
CA ILE A 630 -29.56 28.13 26.17
C ILE A 630 -30.40 28.83 25.09
N LYS A 631 -30.39 30.17 25.04
CA LYS A 631 -31.13 30.93 24.02
C LYS A 631 -30.63 30.64 22.59
N HIS A 632 -29.33 30.43 22.41
CA HIS A 632 -28.74 30.10 21.12
C HIS A 632 -29.02 28.65 20.69
N VAL A 633 -29.01 27.70 21.64
CA VAL A 633 -29.34 26.28 21.38
C VAL A 633 -30.81 26.09 21.06
N VAL A 634 -31.72 26.81 21.74
CA VAL A 634 -33.15 26.82 21.39
C VAL A 634 -33.34 27.35 19.96
N LYS A 635 -32.77 28.51 19.63
CA LYS A 635 -32.88 29.06 18.27
C LYS A 635 -32.35 28.09 17.21
N LEU A 636 -31.18 27.47 17.43
CA LEU A 636 -30.62 26.46 16.51
C LEU A 636 -31.52 25.22 16.37
N LYS A 637 -32.29 24.85 17.39
CA LYS A 637 -33.27 23.76 17.33
C LYS A 637 -34.49 24.14 16.47
N ASP A 638 -34.96 25.38 16.60
CA ASP A 638 -36.08 25.92 15.83
C ASP A 638 -35.70 26.11 14.35
N ASP A 639 -34.54 26.73 14.07
CA ASP A 639 -33.98 26.89 12.71
C ASP A 639 -33.81 25.53 12.01
N ASN A 640 -33.34 24.49 12.72
CA ASN A 640 -33.17 23.13 12.20
C ASN A 640 -34.51 22.40 11.99
N SER A 641 -35.53 22.69 12.79
CA SER A 641 -36.91 22.23 12.55
C SER A 641 -37.49 22.84 11.27
N GLN A 642 -37.28 24.15 11.07
CA GLN A 642 -37.73 24.85 9.86
C GLN A 642 -37.02 24.34 8.61
N LEU A 643 -35.69 24.12 8.66
CA LEU A 643 -34.92 23.50 7.56
C LEU A 643 -35.43 22.08 7.22
N LYS A 644 -35.81 21.26 8.20
CA LYS A 644 -36.41 19.93 7.94
C LYS A 644 -37.77 20.04 7.23
N SER A 645 -38.56 21.07 7.53
CA SER A 645 -39.81 21.37 6.79
C SER A 645 -39.52 21.74 5.34
N GLU A 646 -38.53 22.59 5.08
CA GLU A 646 -38.15 23.01 3.73
C GLU A 646 -37.53 21.88 2.91
N VAL A 647 -36.62 21.07 3.48
CA VAL A 647 -36.08 19.87 2.83
C VAL A 647 -37.20 18.90 2.45
N SER A 648 -38.24 18.76 3.27
CA SER A 648 -39.40 17.92 2.96
C SER A 648 -40.23 18.48 1.79
N LYS A 649 -40.46 19.80 1.76
CA LYS A 649 -41.13 20.48 0.64
C LYS A 649 -40.33 20.37 -0.66
N LEU A 650 -39.01 20.57 -0.61
CA LEU A 650 -38.10 20.45 -1.75
C LEU A 650 -38.03 19.01 -2.27
N ARG A 651 -38.01 17.99 -1.40
CA ARG A 651 -38.12 16.58 -1.81
C ARG A 651 -39.44 16.27 -2.52
N ALA A 652 -40.57 16.81 -2.05
CA ALA A 652 -41.87 16.66 -2.72
C ALA A 652 -41.90 17.37 -4.10
N GLN A 653 -41.27 18.53 -4.23
CA GLN A 653 -41.11 19.22 -5.52
C GLN A 653 -40.16 18.46 -6.48
N LEU A 654 -39.06 17.89 -5.96
CA LEU A 654 -38.14 17.05 -6.72
C LEU A 654 -38.83 15.78 -7.25
N ALA A 655 -39.67 15.14 -6.42
CA ALA A 655 -40.47 13.99 -6.85
C ALA A 655 -41.43 14.36 -8.00
N LYS A 656 -42.13 15.50 -7.90
CA LYS A 656 -42.97 16.01 -9.00
C LYS A 656 -42.15 16.32 -10.26
N ARG A 657 -40.98 16.96 -10.14
CA ARG A 657 -40.08 17.21 -11.28
C ARG A 657 -39.61 15.92 -11.95
N LYS A 658 -39.15 14.93 -11.18
CA LYS A 658 -38.77 13.60 -11.69
C LYS A 658 -39.95 12.89 -12.38
N GLN A 659 -41.17 13.09 -11.91
CA GLN A 659 -42.37 12.51 -12.55
C GLN A 659 -42.74 13.21 -13.88
N SER A 660 -42.51 14.53 -14.02
CA SER A 660 -42.62 15.21 -15.33
C SER A 660 -41.45 14.87 -16.27
N GLU A 661 -40.24 14.77 -15.74
CA GLU A 661 -39.03 14.40 -16.47
C GLU A 661 -39.12 12.97 -17.03
N ALA A 662 -39.62 12.02 -16.23
CA ALA A 662 -39.92 10.66 -16.69
C ALA A 662 -40.98 10.62 -17.81
N LYS A 663 -41.99 11.49 -17.79
CA LYS A 663 -42.99 11.59 -18.87
C LYS A 663 -42.38 12.15 -20.17
N LEU A 664 -41.59 13.20 -20.07
CA LEU A 664 -40.85 13.76 -21.21
C LEU A 664 -39.84 12.75 -21.78
N GLN A 665 -39.20 11.95 -20.93
CA GLN A 665 -38.32 10.87 -21.35
C GLN A 665 -39.09 9.78 -22.10
N ASP A 666 -40.31 9.44 -21.68
CA ASP A 666 -41.15 8.43 -22.34
C ASP A 666 -41.73 8.93 -23.69
N GLU A 667 -42.00 10.23 -23.82
CA GLU A 667 -42.33 10.87 -25.10
C GLU A 667 -41.10 10.93 -26.03
N LEU A 668 -39.93 11.29 -25.51
CA LEU A 668 -38.66 11.26 -26.25
C LEU A 668 -38.32 9.84 -26.75
N ASN A 669 -38.51 8.81 -25.91
CA ASN A 669 -38.30 7.41 -26.29
C ASN A 669 -39.25 6.95 -27.41
N LYS A 670 -40.50 7.46 -27.44
CA LYS A 670 -41.45 7.22 -28.54
C LYS A 670 -41.01 7.88 -29.84
N VAL A 671 -40.50 9.12 -29.78
CA VAL A 671 -39.96 9.84 -30.95
C VAL A 671 -38.68 9.17 -31.47
N LEU A 672 -37.84 8.62 -30.60
CA LEU A 672 -36.60 7.90 -30.96
C LEU A 672 -36.81 6.41 -31.32
N GLY A 673 -38.05 5.90 -31.26
CA GLY A 673 -38.38 4.54 -31.70
C GLY A 673 -37.89 3.38 -30.82
N ILE A 674 -37.33 3.67 -29.64
CA ILE A 674 -36.69 2.66 -28.77
C ILE A 674 -37.76 1.90 -27.97
N LYS A 675 -38.09 0.67 -28.38
CA LYS A 675 -38.98 -0.23 -27.63
C LYS A 675 -38.25 -0.86 -26.44
N ARG A 676 -38.78 -0.69 -25.23
CA ARG A 676 -38.32 -1.39 -24.02
C ARG A 676 -38.74 -2.87 -24.05
N PHE A 677 -37.84 -3.73 -23.58
CA PHE A 677 -38.10 -5.15 -23.33
C PHE A 677 -38.80 -5.33 -21.97
N ASP A 678 -39.75 -6.27 -21.89
CA ASP A 678 -40.55 -6.58 -20.70
C ASP A 678 -40.28 -8.03 -20.26
N PRO A 679 -39.58 -8.26 -19.13
CA PRO A 679 -39.23 -9.60 -18.66
C PRO A 679 -40.43 -10.48 -18.30
N SER A 680 -41.62 -9.92 -18.08
CA SER A 680 -42.77 -10.64 -17.49
C SER A 680 -43.45 -11.66 -18.42
N LYS A 681 -43.01 -11.79 -19.68
CA LYS A 681 -43.64 -12.64 -20.70
C LYS A 681 -42.80 -13.84 -21.17
N ALA A 682 -41.68 -14.12 -20.50
CA ALA A 682 -40.71 -15.11 -20.98
C ALA A 682 -41.09 -16.58 -20.73
N PHE A 683 -41.99 -16.89 -19.79
CA PHE A 683 -42.25 -18.27 -19.34
C PHE A 683 -43.74 -18.60 -19.11
N LEU A 684 -44.40 -19.10 -20.15
CA LEU A 684 -45.63 -19.90 -20.05
C LEU A 684 -45.50 -21.06 -21.06
N HIS A 685 -45.83 -22.28 -20.60
CA HIS A 685 -45.71 -23.53 -21.38
C HIS A 685 -46.99 -23.83 -22.19
N GLU A 686 -46.85 -24.57 -23.29
CA GLU A 686 -47.27 -26.00 -23.33
C GLU A 686 -46.78 -26.72 -24.59
N SER A 687 -47.20 -27.98 -24.82
CA SER A 687 -46.50 -28.97 -25.64
C SER A 687 -47.31 -29.48 -26.84
N LYS A 688 -46.62 -29.85 -27.95
CA LYS A 688 -46.74 -31.17 -28.65
C LYS A 688 -45.99 -31.30 -29.99
N GLU A 689 -45.70 -32.57 -30.31
CA GLU A 689 -45.68 -33.23 -31.64
C GLU A 689 -44.73 -32.76 -32.78
N ASN A 690 -43.62 -33.51 -32.93
CA ASN A 690 -43.31 -34.36 -34.10
C ASN A 690 -43.16 -33.81 -35.55
N PHE A 691 -41.88 -33.83 -36.01
CA PHE A 691 -41.39 -34.52 -37.24
C PHE A 691 -41.43 -33.87 -38.65
N VAL A 692 -40.44 -34.30 -39.47
CA VAL A 692 -40.39 -34.39 -40.97
C VAL A 692 -39.90 -33.17 -41.81
N LEU A 693 -38.57 -33.19 -42.07
CA LEU A 693 -37.87 -33.15 -43.39
C LEU A 693 -37.75 -31.89 -44.30
N LYS A 694 -36.57 -31.91 -44.98
CA LYS A 694 -36.23 -31.52 -46.38
C LYS A 694 -35.70 -30.11 -46.70
N THR A 695 -34.38 -30.09 -46.95
CA THR A 695 -33.63 -29.22 -47.88
C THR A 695 -34.09 -29.42 -49.34
N PRO A 696 -33.75 -28.52 -50.31
CA PRO A 696 -32.54 -28.78 -51.13
C PRO A 696 -31.78 -27.58 -51.77
N LEU A 697 -30.45 -27.76 -51.89
CA LEU A 697 -29.54 -27.50 -53.04
C LEU A 697 -29.49 -26.18 -53.83
N LYS A 698 -28.25 -25.64 -53.95
CA LYS A 698 -27.39 -25.59 -55.17
C LYS A 698 -25.92 -25.40 -54.71
N GLU A 699 -24.90 -26.16 -55.14
CA GLU A 699 -24.24 -26.24 -56.47
C GLU A 699 -23.66 -24.89 -56.94
N GLY A 700 -22.39 -24.70 -57.34
CA GLY A 700 -21.22 -25.58 -57.60
C GLY A 700 -20.41 -25.04 -58.83
N PRO A 701 -19.35 -25.69 -59.35
CA PRO A 701 -18.31 -26.48 -58.67
C PRO A 701 -16.82 -26.08 -59.07
N PRO A 702 -15.93 -26.87 -59.74
CA PRO A 702 -14.63 -27.24 -59.11
C PRO A 702 -13.33 -27.24 -59.97
N ALA A 703 -12.17 -27.47 -59.32
CA ALA A 703 -11.05 -28.35 -59.77
C ALA A 703 -10.06 -28.53 -58.59
N PHE A 704 -9.67 -29.70 -58.05
CA PHE A 704 -9.16 -30.99 -58.57
C PHE A 704 -7.70 -30.99 -59.07
N ILE A 705 -6.81 -31.62 -58.28
CA ILE A 705 -5.87 -32.71 -58.66
C ILE A 705 -5.45 -33.44 -57.36
N ASN A 706 -4.93 -34.67 -57.48
CA ASN A 706 -4.92 -35.71 -56.42
C ASN A 706 -3.60 -36.55 -56.46
N PRO A 707 -3.43 -37.74 -55.82
CA PRO A 707 -2.75 -37.90 -54.52
C PRO A 707 -1.58 -38.93 -54.47
N GLN A 708 -1.23 -39.39 -53.25
CA GLN A 708 -0.46 -40.60 -52.87
C GLN A 708 1.09 -40.44 -52.77
N ASN A 709 1.86 -41.22 -51.96
CA ASN A 709 1.53 -42.31 -51.02
C ASN A 709 2.63 -42.53 -49.91
N ILE A 710 2.53 -43.64 -49.14
CA ILE A 710 3.57 -44.36 -48.35
C ILE A 710 3.74 -44.02 -46.84
N SER A 711 2.86 -44.65 -46.04
CA SER A 711 3.08 -45.40 -44.77
C SER A 711 4.10 -44.99 -43.68
N GLY A 712 3.65 -45.03 -42.40
CA GLY A 712 4.50 -45.28 -41.22
C GLY A 712 3.87 -44.82 -39.89
N PRO A 713 3.41 -45.72 -38.99
CA PRO A 713 2.71 -45.30 -37.77
C PRO A 713 3.66 -44.98 -36.60
N GLY A 714 3.52 -43.79 -36.01
CA GLY A 714 4.27 -43.37 -34.81
C GLY A 714 3.32 -42.73 -33.77
N ASN A 715 3.03 -43.45 -32.69
CA ASN A 715 2.04 -43.03 -31.69
C ASN A 715 2.58 -41.90 -30.78
N LYS A 716 2.08 -40.67 -30.96
CA LYS A 716 2.15 -39.60 -29.95
C LYS A 716 0.87 -38.76 -29.93
N ASN A 717 -0.04 -39.09 -29.02
CA ASN A 717 -0.98 -38.09 -28.50
C ASN A 717 -0.17 -37.03 -27.73
N VAL A 718 -0.11 -35.81 -28.29
CA VAL A 718 0.19 -34.60 -27.53
C VAL A 718 -0.92 -33.63 -27.85
N ASN A 719 -1.66 -33.19 -26.83
CA ASN A 719 -2.69 -32.16 -27.03
C ASN A 719 -2.00 -30.89 -27.49
N ALA A 720 -2.29 -30.46 -28.72
CA ALA A 720 -2.00 -29.11 -29.16
C ALA A 720 -2.92 -28.15 -28.39
N GLN A 721 -2.47 -27.72 -27.21
CA GLN A 721 -2.95 -26.47 -26.64
C GLN A 721 -2.51 -25.37 -27.61
N GLU A 722 -3.45 -24.51 -28.02
CA GLU A 722 -3.13 -23.35 -28.83
C GLU A 722 -2.25 -22.41 -27.99
N GLU A 723 -0.95 -22.36 -28.29
CA GLU A 723 -0.06 -21.33 -27.75
C GLU A 723 -0.50 -19.98 -28.30
N VAL A 724 -1.41 -19.33 -27.56
CA VAL A 724 -1.73 -17.92 -27.74
C VAL A 724 -0.43 -17.16 -27.52
N ASN A 725 0.23 -16.77 -28.61
CA ASN A 725 1.50 -16.06 -28.62
C ASN A 725 1.33 -14.69 -27.94
N ILE A 726 1.58 -14.64 -26.62
CA ILE A 726 1.41 -13.43 -25.82
C ILE A 726 2.49 -12.43 -26.26
N PRO A 727 2.14 -11.31 -26.91
CA PRO A 727 3.13 -10.36 -27.43
C PRO A 727 3.92 -9.74 -26.27
N ASN A 728 5.22 -10.04 -26.23
CA ASN A 728 6.16 -9.74 -25.14
C ASN A 728 5.97 -8.32 -24.57
N ARG A 729 5.40 -8.26 -23.35
CA ARG A 729 5.03 -7.01 -22.68
C ARG A 729 6.18 -6.47 -21.85
N ARG A 730 6.43 -5.16 -21.98
CA ARG A 730 7.47 -4.43 -21.25
C ARG A 730 6.87 -3.70 -20.05
N VAL A 731 7.48 -3.82 -18.87
CA VAL A 731 7.05 -3.14 -17.64
C VAL A 731 8.22 -2.46 -16.94
N LEU A 732 8.06 -1.17 -16.60
CA LEU A 732 9.03 -0.37 -15.86
C LEU A 732 8.59 -0.25 -14.40
N VAL A 733 9.40 -0.73 -13.46
CA VAL A 733 9.12 -0.67 -12.02
C VAL A 733 10.01 0.39 -11.38
N THR A 734 9.45 1.56 -11.05
CA THR A 734 10.22 2.62 -10.39
C THR A 734 10.25 2.39 -8.87
N GLY A 735 11.43 2.55 -8.27
CA GLY A 735 11.64 2.17 -6.88
C GLY A 735 11.79 0.66 -6.69
N ALA A 736 12.21 -0.08 -7.71
CA ALA A 736 12.45 -1.54 -7.68
C ALA A 736 13.42 -2.00 -6.56
N THR A 737 14.24 -1.08 -6.03
CA THR A 737 15.11 -1.30 -4.87
C THR A 737 14.39 -1.22 -3.52
N GLY A 738 13.12 -0.80 -3.46
CA GLY A 738 12.34 -0.67 -2.23
C GLY A 738 11.54 -1.93 -1.92
N LEU A 739 11.06 -2.06 -0.67
CA LEU A 739 10.31 -3.22 -0.17
C LEU A 739 9.23 -3.75 -1.13
N LEU A 740 8.32 -2.89 -1.60
CA LEU A 740 7.31 -3.28 -2.58
C LEU A 740 7.91 -3.47 -3.98
N GLY A 741 8.79 -2.56 -4.42
CA GLY A 741 9.37 -2.59 -5.75
C GLY A 741 10.15 -3.88 -6.06
N ARG A 742 10.85 -4.47 -5.06
CA ARG A 742 11.54 -5.76 -5.20
C ARG A 742 10.54 -6.88 -5.49
N ALA A 743 9.39 -6.89 -4.82
CA ALA A 743 8.34 -7.89 -5.02
C ALA A 743 7.61 -7.70 -6.35
N VAL A 744 7.24 -6.47 -6.70
CA VAL A 744 6.61 -6.12 -7.99
C VAL A 744 7.49 -6.55 -9.16
N TYR A 745 8.78 -6.16 -9.15
CA TYR A 745 9.73 -6.56 -10.18
C TYR A 745 9.87 -8.10 -10.27
N LYS A 746 9.97 -8.79 -9.13
CA LYS A 746 10.09 -10.26 -9.05
C LYS A 746 8.85 -10.96 -9.64
N GLU A 747 7.65 -10.53 -9.28
CA GLU A 747 6.39 -11.08 -9.80
C GLU A 747 6.27 -10.91 -11.32
N PHE A 748 6.51 -9.70 -11.86
CA PHE A 748 6.46 -9.48 -13.30
C PHE A 748 7.53 -10.31 -14.05
N GLN A 749 8.76 -10.35 -13.55
CA GLN A 749 9.84 -11.14 -14.16
C GLN A 749 9.53 -12.65 -14.14
N GLN A 750 8.92 -13.17 -13.06
CA GLN A 750 8.54 -14.58 -12.94
C GLN A 750 7.35 -14.98 -13.81
N ASN A 751 6.56 -14.02 -14.31
CA ASN A 751 5.41 -14.24 -15.19
C ASN A 751 5.71 -13.84 -16.65
N ASN A 752 6.96 -14.00 -17.10
CA ASN A 752 7.41 -13.78 -18.49
C ASN A 752 7.22 -12.36 -19.06
N TRP A 753 7.05 -11.33 -18.23
CA TRP A 753 7.15 -9.94 -18.69
C TRP A 753 8.61 -9.53 -18.82
N HIS A 754 8.93 -8.73 -19.85
CA HIS A 754 10.19 -8.01 -19.91
C HIS A 754 10.15 -6.88 -18.87
N ALA A 755 10.55 -7.19 -17.64
CA ALA A 755 10.59 -6.26 -16.53
C ALA A 755 11.94 -5.54 -16.46
N VAL A 756 11.92 -4.20 -16.43
CA VAL A 756 13.06 -3.37 -16.05
C VAL A 756 12.73 -2.69 -14.72
N GLY A 757 13.58 -2.88 -13.72
CA GLY A 757 13.50 -2.17 -12.46
C GLY A 757 14.46 -0.98 -12.46
N CYS A 758 14.02 0.18 -11.98
CA CYS A 758 14.91 1.29 -11.67
C CYS A 758 14.82 1.70 -10.19
N GLY A 759 15.89 2.27 -9.67
CA GLY A 759 15.99 2.81 -8.32
C GLY A 759 17.04 3.91 -8.25
N PHE A 760 17.34 4.37 -7.04
CA PHE A 760 18.34 5.42 -6.82
C PHE A 760 19.58 4.86 -6.11
N ARG A 761 19.78 5.15 -4.81
CA ARG A 761 21.00 4.81 -4.04
C ARG A 761 21.35 3.32 -3.93
N ARG A 762 20.44 2.40 -4.28
CA ARG A 762 20.61 0.93 -4.21
C ARG A 762 20.50 0.22 -5.57
N ALA A 763 20.54 0.96 -6.68
CA ALA A 763 20.18 0.42 -8.00
C ALA A 763 21.20 -0.58 -8.55
N ARG A 764 22.44 -0.13 -8.77
CA ARG A 764 23.50 -0.97 -9.35
C ARG A 764 23.94 -2.09 -8.40
N PRO A 765 24.32 -3.28 -8.92
CA PRO A 765 24.36 -3.63 -10.35
C PRO A 765 23.02 -4.09 -10.93
N LYS A 766 22.03 -4.45 -10.09
CA LYS A 766 20.82 -5.20 -10.52
C LYS A 766 19.77 -4.38 -11.28
N PHE A 767 19.72 -3.06 -11.04
CA PHE A 767 18.67 -2.18 -11.53
C PHE A 767 19.26 -0.90 -12.14
N GLU A 768 18.49 -0.23 -12.98
CA GLU A 768 18.87 1.06 -13.56
C GLU A 768 18.85 2.18 -12.51
N GLN A 769 19.85 3.05 -12.56
CA GLN A 769 20.02 4.14 -11.60
C GLN A 769 19.40 5.43 -12.15
N VAL A 770 18.17 5.73 -11.72
CA VAL A 770 17.40 6.90 -12.17
C VAL A 770 16.97 7.73 -10.97
N ASN A 771 17.28 9.02 -11.02
CA ASN A 771 16.71 9.99 -10.09
C ASN A 771 15.37 10.47 -10.63
N LEU A 772 14.27 10.20 -9.93
CA LEU A 772 12.94 10.63 -10.39
C LEU A 772 12.71 12.15 -10.30
N LEU A 773 13.63 12.89 -9.65
CA LEU A 773 13.66 14.35 -9.63
C LEU A 773 14.37 14.97 -10.85
N ASP A 774 14.98 14.15 -11.71
CA ASP A 774 15.56 14.59 -12.99
C ASP A 774 14.63 14.17 -14.14
N SER A 775 13.84 15.13 -14.64
CA SER A 775 12.90 14.90 -15.74
C SER A 775 13.58 14.35 -17.00
N ASN A 776 14.85 14.67 -17.27
CA ASN A 776 15.54 14.15 -18.46
C ASN A 776 15.90 12.67 -18.28
N ALA A 777 16.40 12.28 -17.11
CA ALA A 777 16.68 10.88 -16.78
C ALA A 777 15.40 10.02 -16.77
N VAL A 778 14.27 10.59 -16.33
CA VAL A 778 12.95 9.95 -16.38
C VAL A 778 12.44 9.83 -17.83
N HIS A 779 12.58 10.89 -18.64
CA HIS A 779 12.21 10.88 -20.05
C HIS A 779 12.98 9.82 -20.84
N HIS A 780 14.32 9.82 -20.75
CA HIS A 780 15.16 8.87 -21.50
C HIS A 780 14.83 7.41 -21.17
N ILE A 781 14.76 7.00 -19.88
CA ILE A 781 14.46 5.59 -19.56
C ILE A 781 13.06 5.16 -20.03
N ILE A 782 12.08 6.06 -20.07
CA ILE A 782 10.74 5.75 -20.58
C ILE A 782 10.74 5.69 -22.11
N TYR A 783 11.40 6.64 -22.77
CA TYR A 783 11.47 6.75 -24.22
C TYR A 783 12.29 5.63 -24.86
N ASP A 784 13.42 5.25 -24.26
CA ASP A 784 14.30 4.18 -24.78
C ASP A 784 13.69 2.79 -24.55
N PHE A 785 13.04 2.57 -23.41
CA PHE A 785 12.46 1.28 -23.06
C PHE A 785 11.04 1.06 -23.61
N GLN A 786 10.29 2.13 -23.91
CA GLN A 786 8.90 2.08 -24.37
C GLN A 786 8.02 1.11 -23.53
N PRO A 787 7.92 1.27 -22.20
CA PRO A 787 7.13 0.37 -21.36
C PRO A 787 5.64 0.39 -21.75
N HIS A 788 5.00 -0.78 -21.75
CA HIS A 788 3.53 -0.87 -21.88
C HIS A 788 2.85 -0.51 -20.54
N VAL A 789 3.54 -0.76 -19.43
CA VAL A 789 3.08 -0.57 -18.06
C VAL A 789 4.20 0.06 -17.24
N ILE A 790 3.86 1.05 -16.40
CA ILE A 790 4.77 1.64 -15.43
C ILE A 790 4.16 1.44 -14.04
N VAL A 791 4.90 0.84 -13.11
CA VAL A 791 4.46 0.71 -11.71
C VAL A 791 5.31 1.61 -10.84
N HIS A 792 4.66 2.57 -10.16
CA HIS A 792 5.33 3.63 -9.42
C HIS A 792 5.34 3.34 -7.91
N CYS A 793 6.38 2.62 -7.47
CA CYS A 793 6.59 2.22 -6.07
C CYS A 793 7.56 3.14 -5.31
N ALA A 794 8.19 4.10 -5.98
CA ALA A 794 9.10 5.07 -5.37
C ALA A 794 8.32 6.20 -4.66
N ALA A 795 8.59 6.40 -3.37
CA ALA A 795 8.05 7.48 -2.55
C ALA A 795 8.93 7.67 -1.30
N GLU A 796 8.91 8.86 -0.69
CA GLU A 796 9.31 9.00 0.72
C GLU A 796 8.11 8.64 1.61
N ARG A 797 8.33 7.64 2.49
CA ARG A 797 7.30 6.94 3.27
C ARG A 797 7.61 6.87 4.77
N ARG A 798 8.54 7.70 5.25
CA ARG A 798 8.94 7.80 6.65
C ARG A 798 8.36 9.12 7.19
N PRO A 799 7.32 9.09 8.05
CA PRO A 799 6.68 10.32 8.54
C PRO A 799 7.68 11.31 9.11
N ASP A 800 8.63 10.82 9.91
CA ASP A 800 9.69 11.63 10.52
C ASP A 800 10.60 12.33 9.49
N VAL A 801 10.76 11.79 8.28
CA VAL A 801 11.51 12.44 7.19
C VAL A 801 10.61 13.42 6.44
N VAL A 802 9.35 13.06 6.19
CA VAL A 802 8.37 13.93 5.53
C VAL A 802 8.10 15.21 6.35
N GLU A 803 8.00 15.10 7.67
CA GLU A 803 7.77 16.25 8.57
C GLU A 803 9.02 17.14 8.72
N ASN A 804 10.23 16.58 8.63
CA ASN A 804 11.49 17.34 8.68
C ASN A 804 11.95 17.88 7.30
N GLN A 805 11.46 17.32 6.18
CA GLN A 805 11.85 17.70 4.82
C GLN A 805 10.60 17.75 3.91
N PRO A 806 9.65 18.67 4.18
CA PRO A 806 8.35 18.72 3.50
C PRO A 806 8.49 18.92 1.98
N ASP A 807 9.38 19.81 1.55
CA ASP A 807 9.56 20.16 0.14
C ASP A 807 10.13 18.98 -0.67
N ALA A 808 11.14 18.30 -0.14
CA ALA A 808 11.74 17.12 -0.77
C ALA A 808 10.77 15.92 -0.82
N ALA A 809 9.91 15.78 0.20
CA ALA A 809 8.84 14.79 0.19
C ALA A 809 7.76 15.12 -0.85
N SER A 810 7.38 16.40 -0.99
CA SER A 810 6.45 16.85 -2.03
C SER A 810 7.01 16.62 -3.43
N GLN A 811 8.27 17.02 -3.67
CA GLN A 811 8.95 16.82 -4.96
C GLN A 811 8.98 15.35 -5.39
N LEU A 812 9.21 14.42 -4.45
CA LEU A 812 9.27 12.99 -4.76
C LEU A 812 7.89 12.30 -4.82
N ASN A 813 6.92 12.71 -4.00
CA ASN A 813 5.61 12.06 -3.89
C ASN A 813 4.53 12.67 -4.80
N VAL A 814 4.74 13.91 -5.26
CA VAL A 814 3.79 14.70 -6.07
C VAL A 814 4.41 15.07 -7.42
N ASP A 815 5.47 15.88 -7.45
CA ASP A 815 6.00 16.47 -8.70
C ASP A 815 6.57 15.39 -9.63
N ALA A 816 7.42 14.50 -9.08
CA ALA A 816 7.96 13.36 -9.81
C ALA A 816 6.87 12.39 -10.28
N SER A 817 5.81 12.19 -9.49
CA SER A 817 4.67 11.35 -9.86
C SER A 817 3.83 11.97 -10.98
N GLY A 818 3.63 13.28 -10.97
CA GLY A 818 3.01 14.03 -12.05
C GLY A 818 3.85 14.05 -13.33
N ASN A 819 5.19 14.17 -13.21
CA ASN A 819 6.10 14.03 -14.34
C ASN A 819 6.02 12.62 -14.95
N LEU A 820 6.08 11.58 -14.12
CA LEU A 820 5.95 10.18 -14.55
C LEU A 820 4.61 9.91 -15.24
N ALA A 821 3.53 10.57 -14.81
CA ALA A 821 2.23 10.49 -15.48
C ALA A 821 2.21 11.14 -16.87
N LYS A 822 2.86 12.30 -17.05
CA LYS A 822 3.01 12.97 -18.36
C LYS A 822 3.79 12.09 -19.33
N GLU A 823 4.95 11.58 -18.92
CA GLU A 823 5.77 10.68 -19.75
C GLU A 823 5.02 9.38 -20.10
N ALA A 824 4.32 8.78 -19.12
CA ALA A 824 3.48 7.62 -19.36
C ALA A 824 2.36 7.91 -20.37
N ALA A 825 1.71 9.08 -20.29
CA ALA A 825 0.66 9.47 -21.21
C ALA A 825 1.19 9.72 -22.63
N ALA A 826 2.40 10.30 -22.76
CA ALA A 826 3.02 10.60 -24.05
C ALA A 826 3.30 9.33 -24.90
N ILE A 827 3.67 8.22 -24.27
CA ILE A 827 3.87 6.92 -24.95
C ILE A 827 2.66 5.97 -24.85
N GLY A 828 1.55 6.39 -24.22
CA GLY A 828 0.35 5.57 -24.03
C GLY A 828 0.49 4.42 -23.00
N ALA A 829 1.48 4.47 -22.12
CA ALA A 829 1.74 3.47 -21.09
C ALA A 829 0.71 3.50 -19.96
N PHE A 830 0.34 2.31 -19.46
CA PHE A 830 -0.52 2.19 -18.28
C PHE A 830 0.27 2.43 -16.99
N LEU A 831 0.10 3.60 -16.38
CA LEU A 831 0.69 3.92 -15.08
C LEU A 831 -0.17 3.39 -13.93
N ILE A 832 0.42 2.56 -13.07
CA ILE A 832 -0.11 2.18 -11.75
C ILE A 832 0.63 2.99 -10.68
N TYR A 833 -0.06 3.96 -10.07
CA TYR A 833 0.45 4.74 -8.94
C TYR A 833 0.14 4.04 -7.62
N ILE A 834 1.16 3.75 -6.81
CA ILE A 834 0.97 3.20 -5.47
C ILE A 834 0.69 4.34 -4.48
N SER A 835 -0.46 4.28 -3.81
CA SER A 835 -0.90 5.24 -2.78
C SER A 835 -1.19 4.54 -1.44
N SER A 836 -1.62 5.27 -0.42
CA SER A 836 -1.73 4.80 0.97
C SER A 836 -3.15 4.90 1.52
N ASP A 837 -3.49 3.98 2.43
CA ASP A 837 -4.54 4.13 3.45
C ASP A 837 -4.55 5.51 4.16
N TYR A 838 -3.37 6.08 4.42
CA TYR A 838 -3.18 7.37 5.12
C TYR A 838 -3.73 8.60 4.38
N VAL A 839 -4.33 8.46 3.18
CA VAL A 839 -5.14 9.53 2.58
C VAL A 839 -6.47 9.74 3.33
N PHE A 840 -6.89 8.79 4.17
CA PHE A 840 -8.10 8.86 5.00
C PHE A 840 -7.79 9.22 6.47
N ASP A 841 -8.82 9.71 7.17
CA ASP A 841 -8.76 10.08 8.59
C ASP A 841 -9.00 8.91 9.56
N GLY A 842 -9.55 7.80 9.07
CA GLY A 842 -9.77 6.58 9.84
C GLY A 842 -10.87 6.69 10.90
N THR A 843 -11.89 7.51 10.63
CA THR A 843 -13.09 7.71 11.48
C THR A 843 -14.30 6.88 11.01
N ASN A 844 -14.43 6.62 9.71
CA ASN A 844 -15.57 5.92 9.10
C ASN A 844 -15.13 4.74 8.18
N PRO A 845 -14.48 3.69 8.72
CA PRO A 845 -14.17 2.47 7.98
C PRO A 845 -15.40 1.57 7.74
N PRO A 846 -15.37 0.68 6.73
CA PRO A 846 -14.34 0.58 5.68
C PRO A 846 -14.53 1.66 4.61
N TYR A 847 -13.42 2.19 4.09
CA TYR A 847 -13.41 3.21 3.06
C TYR A 847 -13.41 2.58 1.67
N ARG A 848 -14.28 3.05 0.78
CA ARG A 848 -14.36 2.68 -0.65
C ARG A 848 -13.51 3.62 -1.51
N GLU A 849 -13.31 3.29 -2.78
CA GLU A 849 -12.53 4.12 -3.70
C GLU A 849 -13.05 5.56 -3.83
N GLU A 850 -14.37 5.71 -3.88
CA GLU A 850 -15.10 6.97 -4.03
C GLU A 850 -15.29 7.79 -2.75
N ASP A 851 -14.93 7.25 -1.57
CA ASP A 851 -15.03 8.01 -0.32
C ASP A 851 -14.01 9.16 -0.27
N ILE A 852 -14.42 10.28 0.33
CA ILE A 852 -13.68 11.55 0.31
C ILE A 852 -12.39 11.42 1.16
N PRO A 853 -11.19 11.55 0.57
CA PRO A 853 -9.95 11.49 1.34
C PRO A 853 -9.76 12.74 2.23
N SER A 854 -9.31 12.51 3.46
CA SER A 854 -9.08 13.53 4.50
C SER A 854 -7.81 13.19 5.32
N PRO A 855 -6.60 13.44 4.79
CA PRO A 855 -5.36 13.00 5.41
C PRO A 855 -4.99 13.81 6.68
N LEU A 856 -4.69 13.10 7.78
CA LEU A 856 -4.31 13.71 9.06
C LEU A 856 -2.83 14.13 9.16
N ASN A 857 -1.97 13.67 8.25
CA ASN A 857 -0.52 13.93 8.29
C ASN A 857 0.02 14.26 6.90
N LEU A 858 1.20 14.89 6.86
CA LEU A 858 1.81 15.39 5.63
C LEU A 858 2.16 14.27 4.63
N TYR A 859 2.51 13.06 5.11
CA TYR A 859 2.70 11.91 4.22
C TYR A 859 1.40 11.57 3.48
N GLY A 860 0.29 11.38 4.21
CA GLY A 860 -1.03 11.16 3.61
C GLY A 860 -1.45 12.27 2.65
N LYS A 861 -1.14 13.54 3.00
CA LYS A 861 -1.40 14.70 2.14
C LYS A 861 -0.61 14.63 0.83
N THR A 862 0.71 14.43 0.87
CA THR A 862 1.54 14.31 -0.35
C THR A 862 1.15 13.10 -1.20
N LYS A 863 0.72 11.97 -0.60
CA LYS A 863 0.19 10.84 -1.38
C LYS A 863 -1.11 11.20 -2.10
N LEU A 864 -2.04 11.89 -1.45
CA LEU A 864 -3.28 12.37 -2.06
C LEU A 864 -3.04 13.44 -3.16
N GLU A 865 -2.05 14.31 -2.97
CA GLU A 865 -1.64 15.29 -3.98
C GLU A 865 -0.99 14.61 -5.18
N GLY A 866 -0.22 13.54 -4.96
CA GLY A 866 0.28 12.67 -6.03
C GLY A 866 -0.81 11.88 -6.76
N GLU A 867 -1.87 11.41 -6.08
CA GLU A 867 -3.04 10.80 -6.75
C GLU A 867 -3.66 11.77 -7.76
N LYS A 868 -3.86 13.04 -7.36
CA LYS A 868 -4.39 14.10 -8.22
C LYS A 868 -3.45 14.38 -9.38
N ALA A 869 -2.17 14.62 -9.11
CA ALA A 869 -1.17 14.89 -10.14
C ALA A 869 -1.07 13.76 -11.18
N VAL A 870 -1.21 12.50 -10.77
CA VAL A 870 -1.25 11.35 -11.69
C VAL A 870 -2.53 11.34 -12.54
N LEU A 871 -3.71 11.47 -11.92
CA LEU A 871 -5.00 11.38 -12.63
C LEU A 871 -5.29 12.59 -13.53
N GLU A 872 -4.77 13.77 -13.17
CA GLU A 872 -4.86 15.00 -13.97
C GLU A 872 -3.98 14.92 -15.23
N ASN A 873 -2.80 14.27 -15.15
CA ASN A 873 -1.86 14.19 -16.26
C ASN A 873 -1.98 12.89 -17.09
N ASN A 874 -2.63 11.84 -16.57
CA ASN A 874 -2.88 10.59 -17.29
C ASN A 874 -4.27 10.00 -16.98
N LEU A 875 -5.24 10.32 -17.83
CA LEU A 875 -6.64 9.82 -17.77
C LEU A 875 -6.78 8.31 -17.97
N GLY A 876 -5.70 7.60 -18.32
CA GLY A 876 -5.64 6.15 -18.49
C GLY A 876 -4.99 5.40 -17.32
N ALA A 877 -4.44 6.11 -16.33
CA ALA A 877 -3.75 5.55 -15.18
C ALA A 877 -4.68 4.86 -14.17
N ALA A 878 -4.09 4.06 -13.29
CA ALA A 878 -4.73 3.52 -12.10
C ALA A 878 -4.02 4.00 -10.83
N VAL A 879 -4.79 4.22 -9.76
CA VAL A 879 -4.28 4.50 -8.41
C VAL A 879 -4.60 3.31 -7.53
N LEU A 880 -3.60 2.66 -6.96
CA LEU A 880 -3.78 1.52 -6.06
C LEU A 880 -3.47 1.96 -4.62
N ARG A 881 -4.50 2.18 -3.79
CA ARG A 881 -4.34 2.46 -2.35
C ARG A 881 -4.10 1.16 -1.59
N ILE A 882 -3.06 1.12 -0.76
CA ILE A 882 -2.69 -0.03 0.07
C ILE A 882 -2.34 0.41 1.50
N PRO A 883 -2.51 -0.46 2.52
CA PRO A 883 -2.20 -0.14 3.91
C PRO A 883 -0.74 -0.49 4.26
N VAL A 884 -0.45 -0.68 5.55
CA VAL A 884 0.90 -1.01 6.04
C VAL A 884 1.45 -2.32 5.44
N LEU A 885 2.63 -2.23 4.82
CA LEU A 885 3.27 -3.34 4.09
C LEU A 885 4.31 -4.10 4.91
N TYR A 886 4.46 -5.40 4.63
CA TYR A 886 5.55 -6.25 5.11
C TYR A 886 5.96 -7.31 4.06
N GLY A 887 7.11 -7.96 4.27
CA GLY A 887 7.65 -8.98 3.36
C GLY A 887 9.14 -9.22 3.56
N GLU A 888 9.78 -9.85 2.56
CA GLU A 888 11.24 -9.99 2.43
C GLU A 888 11.95 -8.60 2.54
N VAL A 889 12.49 -8.28 3.73
CA VAL A 889 13.20 -7.03 4.02
C VAL A 889 14.72 -7.19 3.96
N GLU A 890 15.43 -6.13 3.52
CA GLU A 890 16.90 -6.08 3.65
C GLU A 890 17.34 -5.81 5.09
N LYS A 891 16.50 -5.13 5.88
CA LYS A 891 16.70 -4.81 7.30
C LYS A 891 15.36 -4.64 8.01
N LEU A 892 15.32 -4.86 9.32
CA LEU A 892 14.07 -4.82 10.10
C LEU A 892 13.36 -3.45 10.06
N GLU A 893 14.08 -2.33 9.95
CA GLU A 893 13.48 -0.98 9.82
C GLU A 893 12.81 -0.70 8.46
N GLU A 894 12.94 -1.60 7.47
CA GLU A 894 12.39 -1.41 6.13
C GLU A 894 10.85 -1.59 6.07
N SER A 895 10.24 -2.27 7.05
CA SER A 895 8.79 -2.27 7.29
C SER A 895 8.44 -1.87 8.74
N ALA A 896 7.32 -1.15 8.88
CA ALA A 896 6.75 -0.79 10.18
C ALA A 896 6.20 -2.00 10.98
N VAL A 897 6.16 -3.19 10.37
CA VAL A 897 5.82 -4.46 11.00
C VAL A 897 7.09 -5.19 11.45
N THR A 898 8.07 -5.37 10.54
CA THR A 898 9.30 -6.14 10.80
C THR A 898 10.17 -5.51 11.90
N VAL A 899 10.15 -4.19 12.05
CA VAL A 899 10.86 -3.44 13.10
C VAL A 899 10.43 -3.81 14.54
N MET A 900 9.35 -4.58 14.68
CA MET A 900 8.89 -5.08 15.98
C MET A 900 9.61 -6.37 16.41
N PHE A 901 10.34 -7.04 15.52
CA PHE A 901 10.90 -8.36 15.80
C PHE A 901 11.97 -8.34 16.91
N ASP A 902 12.86 -7.35 16.96
CA ASP A 902 13.82 -7.24 18.07
C ASP A 902 13.12 -7.09 19.43
N LYS A 903 12.05 -6.29 19.50
CA LYS A 903 11.22 -6.18 20.71
C LYS A 903 10.54 -7.50 21.09
N VAL A 904 10.26 -8.39 20.14
CA VAL A 904 9.74 -9.74 20.41
C VAL A 904 10.85 -10.66 20.90
N GLN A 905 12.04 -10.61 20.30
CA GLN A 905 13.16 -11.50 20.63
C GLN A 905 13.80 -11.19 22.00
N PHE A 906 13.89 -9.92 22.40
CA PHE A 906 14.51 -9.48 23.67
C PHE A 906 13.55 -9.63 24.86
N SER A 907 13.13 -10.87 25.15
CA SER A 907 12.14 -11.21 26.19
C SER A 907 12.55 -10.87 27.62
N ASN A 908 13.82 -10.56 27.87
CA ASN A 908 14.35 -10.06 29.13
C ASN A 908 14.02 -8.57 29.40
N LYS A 909 13.43 -7.85 28.44
CA LYS A 909 13.10 -6.43 28.56
C LYS A 909 11.65 -6.18 28.17
N SER A 910 10.87 -5.56 29.06
CA SER A 910 9.48 -5.21 28.76
C SER A 910 9.40 -4.21 27.59
N ALA A 911 8.52 -4.50 26.64
CA ALA A 911 8.41 -3.75 25.40
C ALA A 911 6.99 -3.26 25.18
N ASN A 912 6.79 -1.95 25.34
CA ASN A 912 5.51 -1.31 25.05
C ASN A 912 5.22 -1.30 23.53
N MET A 913 3.99 -1.64 23.17
CA MET A 913 3.46 -1.75 21.81
C MET A 913 2.10 -1.05 21.69
N ASP A 914 1.84 -0.45 20.54
CA ASP A 914 0.59 0.25 20.22
C ASP A 914 -0.57 -0.75 20.00
N HIS A 915 -1.62 -0.59 20.80
CA HIS A 915 -2.88 -1.33 20.77
C HIS A 915 -4.09 -0.38 20.60
N TRP A 916 -3.84 0.86 20.13
CA TRP A 916 -4.87 1.83 19.80
C TRP A 916 -5.19 1.83 18.30
N GLN A 917 -4.15 1.78 17.45
CA GLN A 917 -4.31 1.91 16.00
C GLN A 917 -4.60 0.58 15.32
N GLN A 918 -5.77 0.46 14.69
CA GLN A 918 -6.14 -0.69 13.85
C GLN A 918 -5.44 -0.59 12.49
N ARG A 919 -4.89 -1.71 12.02
CA ARG A 919 -4.13 -1.81 10.77
C ARG A 919 -4.43 -3.14 10.08
N PHE A 920 -4.11 -3.22 8.79
CA PHE A 920 -4.25 -4.43 7.99
C PHE A 920 -2.89 -4.76 7.35
N PRO A 921 -2.02 -5.52 8.04
CA PRO A 921 -0.72 -5.89 7.49
C PRO A 921 -0.88 -6.62 6.15
N THR A 922 -0.37 -6.03 5.08
CA THR A 922 -0.53 -6.56 3.72
C THR A 922 0.82 -6.99 3.14
N HIS A 923 0.88 -8.20 2.61
CA HIS A 923 2.13 -8.77 2.13
C HIS A 923 2.53 -8.20 0.77
N VAL A 924 3.81 -7.88 0.57
CA VAL A 924 4.28 -7.25 -0.69
C VAL A 924 4.16 -8.15 -1.92
N ARG A 925 4.18 -9.49 -1.75
CA ARG A 925 3.89 -10.42 -2.86
C ARG A 925 2.44 -10.31 -3.32
N ASP A 926 1.49 -10.14 -2.40
CA ASP A 926 0.06 -10.02 -2.73
C ASP A 926 -0.21 -8.74 -3.53
N VAL A 927 0.37 -7.61 -3.10
CA VAL A 927 0.29 -6.34 -3.85
C VAL A 927 0.97 -6.46 -5.21
N ALA A 928 2.06 -7.21 -5.32
CA ALA A 928 2.73 -7.46 -6.59
C ALA A 928 1.84 -8.27 -7.55
N THR A 929 1.21 -9.35 -7.08
CA THR A 929 0.23 -10.14 -7.85
C THR A 929 -0.94 -9.26 -8.32
N VAL A 930 -1.47 -8.39 -7.45
CA VAL A 930 -2.52 -7.44 -7.82
C VAL A 930 -2.06 -6.42 -8.88
N CYS A 931 -0.84 -5.89 -8.77
CA CYS A 931 -0.29 -5.00 -9.79
C CYS A 931 -0.17 -5.69 -11.16
N ARG A 932 0.26 -6.97 -11.17
CA ARG A 932 0.35 -7.77 -12.39
C ARG A 932 -1.02 -8.12 -12.96
N GLN A 933 -1.96 -8.61 -12.16
CA GLN A 933 -3.33 -8.92 -12.59
C GLN A 933 -4.05 -7.68 -13.14
N LEU A 934 -3.89 -6.52 -12.50
CA LEU A 934 -4.46 -5.25 -12.97
C LEU A 934 -3.83 -4.80 -14.30
N ALA A 935 -2.51 -4.97 -14.45
CA ALA A 935 -1.81 -4.71 -15.71
C ALA A 935 -2.25 -5.65 -16.85
N GLU A 936 -2.31 -6.97 -16.60
CA GLU A 936 -2.76 -7.97 -17.57
C GLU A 936 -4.21 -7.72 -18.00
N LYS A 937 -5.12 -7.47 -17.05
CA LYS A 937 -6.49 -7.03 -17.33
C LYS A 937 -6.50 -5.79 -18.22
N ARG A 938 -5.68 -4.77 -17.95
CA ARG A 938 -5.61 -3.53 -18.73
C ARG A 938 -4.96 -3.67 -20.11
N MET A 939 -4.20 -4.74 -20.36
CA MET A 939 -3.71 -5.09 -21.70
C MET A 939 -4.80 -5.71 -22.59
N LEU A 940 -5.92 -6.15 -22.02
CA LEU A 940 -7.06 -6.75 -22.72
C LEU A 940 -8.31 -5.85 -22.70
N ASP A 941 -8.55 -5.13 -21.59
CA ASP A 941 -9.69 -4.25 -21.38
C ASP A 941 -9.24 -2.79 -21.09
N PRO A 942 -9.51 -1.83 -21.99
CA PRO A 942 -9.17 -0.42 -21.77
C PRO A 942 -10.05 0.29 -20.72
N SER A 943 -11.07 -0.37 -20.16
CA SER A 943 -11.92 0.17 -19.08
C SER A 943 -11.21 0.21 -17.71
N ILE A 944 -10.14 -0.58 -17.53
CA ILE A 944 -9.42 -0.76 -16.26
C ILE A 944 -8.56 0.48 -15.95
N LYS A 945 -9.14 1.45 -15.23
CA LYS A 945 -8.48 2.72 -14.85
C LYS A 945 -9.13 3.38 -13.63
N GLY A 946 -8.47 4.41 -13.09
CA GLY A 946 -8.90 5.13 -11.89
C GLY A 946 -8.47 4.45 -10.59
N THR A 947 -9.08 4.83 -9.48
CA THR A 947 -8.72 4.33 -8.15
C THR A 947 -9.17 2.89 -7.92
N PHE A 948 -8.37 2.12 -7.19
CA PHE A 948 -8.62 0.78 -6.68
C PHE A 948 -8.01 0.64 -5.28
N HIS A 949 -8.58 -0.20 -4.42
CA HIS A 949 -8.05 -0.51 -3.09
C HIS A 949 -7.59 -1.97 -2.99
N TRP A 950 -6.47 -2.23 -2.31
CA TRP A 950 -6.10 -3.59 -1.91
C TRP A 950 -5.57 -3.67 -0.47
N SER A 951 -6.01 -4.69 0.26
CA SER A 951 -5.67 -4.92 1.66
C SER A 951 -5.71 -6.41 1.99
N GLY A 952 -4.83 -6.83 2.92
CA GLY A 952 -5.04 -8.03 3.72
C GLY A 952 -6.34 -7.93 4.53
N ASN A 953 -6.91 -9.07 4.89
CA ASN A 953 -8.19 -9.18 5.61
C ASN A 953 -8.03 -9.40 7.13
N GLU A 954 -6.82 -9.70 7.60
CA GLU A 954 -6.50 -9.79 9.03
C GLU A 954 -6.33 -8.39 9.64
N GLN A 955 -7.28 -7.96 10.48
CA GLN A 955 -7.16 -6.73 11.26
C GLN A 955 -6.23 -6.97 12.47
N MET A 956 -5.22 -6.12 12.66
CA MET A 956 -4.31 -6.18 13.80
C MET A 956 -3.76 -4.79 14.18
N THR A 957 -3.61 -4.53 15.46
CA THR A 957 -2.76 -3.47 16.02
C THR A 957 -1.28 -3.87 16.01
N LYS A 958 -0.36 -2.97 16.41
CA LYS A 958 1.06 -3.32 16.56
C LYS A 958 1.32 -4.32 17.68
N TYR A 959 0.57 -4.26 18.77
CA TYR A 959 0.62 -5.27 19.83
C TYR A 959 0.20 -6.66 19.31
N GLU A 960 -0.93 -6.75 18.61
CA GLU A 960 -1.42 -8.04 18.07
C GLU A 960 -0.51 -8.61 17.00
N MET A 961 0.02 -7.77 16.09
CA MET A 961 1.07 -8.19 15.15
C MET A 961 2.32 -8.70 15.87
N ALA A 962 2.75 -8.06 16.96
CA ALA A 962 3.93 -8.50 17.71
C ALA A 962 3.70 -9.83 18.46
N CYS A 963 2.51 -10.05 19.00
CA CYS A 963 2.11 -11.35 19.55
C CYS A 963 2.03 -12.43 18.45
N ALA A 964 1.41 -12.14 17.30
CA ALA A 964 1.34 -13.07 16.18
C ALA A 964 2.72 -13.40 15.57
N ILE A 965 3.67 -12.45 15.61
CA ILE A 965 5.10 -12.70 15.30
C ILE A 965 5.73 -13.64 16.35
N ALA A 966 5.52 -13.38 17.65
CA ALA A 966 6.04 -14.24 18.71
C ALA A 966 5.57 -15.69 18.55
N ASP A 967 4.26 -15.89 18.38
CA ASP A 967 3.65 -17.20 18.15
C ASP A 967 4.20 -17.90 16.90
N ALA A 968 4.37 -17.18 15.77
CA ALA A 968 4.85 -17.75 14.52
C ALA A 968 6.28 -18.33 14.62
N PHE A 969 7.09 -17.82 15.56
CA PHE A 969 8.42 -18.29 15.91
C PHE A 969 8.48 -19.11 17.22
N ASN A 970 7.33 -19.39 17.86
CA ASN A 970 7.23 -20.04 19.16
C ASN A 970 8.08 -19.36 20.26
N LEU A 971 8.08 -18.02 20.25
CA LEU A 971 8.73 -17.15 21.24
C LEU A 971 7.72 -16.67 22.29
N PRO A 972 8.16 -16.39 23.53
CA PRO A 972 7.29 -15.80 24.55
C PRO A 972 6.87 -14.37 24.16
N SER A 973 5.62 -14.02 24.47
CA SER A 973 5.03 -12.69 24.24
C SER A 973 4.71 -11.92 25.53
N SER A 974 4.93 -12.52 26.71
CA SER A 974 4.52 -11.98 28.01
C SER A 974 5.26 -10.71 28.47
N HIS A 975 6.36 -10.34 27.82
CA HIS A 975 7.08 -9.07 28.02
C HIS A 975 6.52 -7.92 27.18
N LEU A 976 5.69 -8.22 26.16
CA LEU A 976 5.01 -7.24 25.33
C LEU A 976 3.85 -6.60 26.13
N ARG A 977 3.76 -5.27 26.14
CA ARG A 977 2.70 -4.54 26.87
C ARG A 977 1.85 -3.71 25.91
N PRO A 978 0.52 -3.89 25.86
CA PRO A 978 -0.35 -3.07 25.05
C PRO A 978 -0.48 -1.66 25.64
N ILE A 979 -0.46 -0.65 24.78
CA ILE A 979 -0.89 0.73 25.07
C ILE A 979 -2.16 0.98 24.26
N THR A 980 -3.29 1.13 24.94
CA THR A 980 -4.60 1.45 24.36
C THR A 980 -4.85 2.95 24.22
N ASP A 981 -4.01 3.79 24.83
CA ASP A 981 -4.11 5.25 24.76
C ASP A 981 -3.68 5.78 23.39
N SER A 982 -4.32 6.87 22.96
CA SER A 982 -3.95 7.55 21.72
C SER A 982 -2.52 8.10 21.81
N PRO A 983 -1.63 7.86 20.82
CA PRO A 983 -0.26 8.38 20.83
C PRO A 983 -0.22 9.92 20.88
N VAL A 984 0.42 10.47 21.93
CA VAL A 984 0.49 11.92 22.19
C VAL A 984 1.61 12.62 21.41
N LEU A 985 2.55 11.86 20.81
CA LEU A 985 3.77 12.38 20.18
C LEU A 985 3.97 11.86 18.75
N GLY A 986 4.30 12.78 17.84
CA GLY A 986 4.60 12.53 16.43
C GLY A 986 3.39 12.68 15.48
N ALA A 987 3.63 12.43 14.19
CA ALA A 987 2.63 12.50 13.13
C ALA A 987 1.28 11.87 13.50
N GLN A 988 0.18 12.64 13.36
CA GLN A 988 -1.19 12.17 13.61
C GLN A 988 -1.54 10.96 12.73
N ARG A 989 -2.29 9.99 13.26
CA ARG A 989 -2.53 8.70 12.60
C ARG A 989 -4.02 8.36 12.57
N PRO A 990 -4.53 7.81 11.45
CA PRO A 990 -5.91 7.35 11.38
C PRO A 990 -6.14 6.18 12.33
N ARG A 991 -7.23 6.20 13.12
CA ARG A 991 -7.53 5.17 14.11
C ARG A 991 -7.81 3.81 13.46
N ASN A 992 -8.63 3.79 12.41
CA ASN A 992 -8.83 2.64 11.55
C ASN A 992 -9.10 3.09 10.09
N ALA A 993 -8.09 2.99 9.22
CA ALA A 993 -8.19 3.28 7.78
C ALA A 993 -8.35 1.98 6.96
N GLN A 994 -9.26 1.10 7.38
CA GLN A 994 -9.63 -0.11 6.63
C GLN A 994 -10.08 0.24 5.21
N LEU A 995 -9.56 -0.47 4.21
CA LEU A 995 -9.93 -0.31 2.81
C LEU A 995 -10.90 -1.42 2.39
N ASP A 996 -12.01 -1.05 1.74
CA ASP A 996 -12.92 -1.97 1.08
C ASP A 996 -12.28 -2.48 -0.22
N CYS A 997 -12.15 -3.79 -0.40
CA CYS A 997 -11.52 -4.40 -1.56
C CYS A 997 -12.52 -4.88 -2.62
N SER A 998 -13.83 -4.69 -2.40
CA SER A 998 -14.93 -5.28 -3.19
C SER A 998 -14.80 -5.02 -4.69
N LYS A 999 -14.22 -3.89 -5.11
CA LYS A 999 -14.02 -3.52 -6.51
C LYS A 999 -13.03 -4.42 -7.25
N LEU A 1000 -11.89 -4.75 -6.63
CA LEU A 1000 -10.92 -5.69 -7.20
C LEU A 1000 -11.40 -7.14 -7.08
N GLU A 1001 -12.05 -7.49 -5.98
CA GLU A 1001 -12.63 -8.82 -5.78
C GLU A 1001 -13.72 -9.13 -6.83
N THR A 1002 -14.59 -8.15 -7.15
CA THR A 1002 -15.58 -8.25 -8.24
C THR A 1002 -14.93 -8.41 -9.62
N LEU A 1003 -13.72 -7.89 -9.82
CA LEU A 1003 -12.96 -8.09 -11.05
C LEU A 1003 -12.20 -9.44 -11.08
N GLY A 1004 -12.21 -10.23 -10.00
CA GLY A 1004 -11.39 -11.43 -9.85
C GLY A 1004 -9.90 -11.12 -9.73
N ILE A 1005 -9.55 -9.95 -9.16
CA ILE A 1005 -8.19 -9.50 -8.89
C ILE A 1005 -7.96 -9.57 -7.38
N GLY A 1006 -6.89 -10.25 -6.96
CA GLY A 1006 -6.57 -10.43 -5.55
C GLY A 1006 -5.68 -11.63 -5.24
N GLN A 1007 -4.95 -11.52 -4.13
CA GLN A 1007 -4.24 -12.61 -3.44
C GLN A 1007 -4.09 -12.22 -1.97
N ARG A 1008 -4.24 -13.16 -1.03
CA ARG A 1008 -3.99 -12.90 0.41
C ARG A 1008 -3.14 -14.01 1.02
N THR A 1009 -1.90 -13.69 1.37
CA THR A 1009 -0.98 -14.53 2.14
C THR A 1009 -1.33 -14.39 3.62
N PRO A 1010 -1.70 -15.46 4.36
CA PRO A 1010 -1.98 -15.37 5.80
C PRO A 1010 -0.81 -14.81 6.59
N PHE A 1011 -1.07 -13.89 7.53
CA PHE A 1011 -0.06 -13.08 8.20
C PHE A 1011 1.04 -13.93 8.82
N ARG A 1012 0.65 -14.96 9.61
CA ARG A 1012 1.57 -15.88 10.30
C ARG A 1012 2.50 -16.64 9.34
N ILE A 1013 2.09 -16.90 8.10
CA ILE A 1013 2.93 -17.55 7.08
C ILE A 1013 3.91 -16.52 6.50
N GLY A 1014 3.39 -15.44 5.92
CA GLY A 1014 4.21 -14.43 5.26
C GLY A 1014 5.21 -13.76 6.20
N ILE A 1015 4.83 -13.51 7.46
CA ILE A 1015 5.73 -12.85 8.43
C ILE A 1015 6.84 -13.80 8.92
N LYS A 1016 6.57 -15.11 8.95
CA LYS A 1016 7.58 -16.14 9.25
C LYS A 1016 8.59 -16.27 8.13
N GLU A 1017 8.13 -16.32 6.87
CA GLU A 1017 9.01 -16.24 5.69
C GLU A 1017 9.83 -14.94 5.66
N SER A 1018 9.25 -13.82 6.09
CA SER A 1018 9.92 -12.51 6.10
C SER A 1018 11.02 -12.38 7.16
N LEU A 1019 10.85 -13.00 8.33
CA LEU A 1019 11.67 -12.73 9.51
C LEU A 1019 12.64 -13.85 9.92
N TRP A 1020 12.51 -15.07 9.40
CA TRP A 1020 13.40 -16.18 9.80
C TRP A 1020 14.92 -15.90 9.62
N PRO A 1021 15.40 -15.11 8.63
CA PRO A 1021 16.83 -14.80 8.52
C PRO A 1021 17.35 -13.90 9.66
N PHE A 1022 16.45 -13.23 10.38
CA PHE A 1022 16.75 -12.30 11.46
C PHE A 1022 16.54 -12.93 12.86
N LEU A 1023 16.23 -14.23 12.93
CA LEU A 1023 16.04 -14.95 14.19
C LEU A 1023 17.40 -15.18 14.87
N ILE A 1024 17.58 -14.62 16.06
CA ILE A 1024 18.82 -14.62 16.83
C ILE A 1024 19.00 -15.99 17.51
N ASP A 1025 19.66 -16.91 16.80
CA ASP A 1025 20.19 -18.13 17.40
C ASP A 1025 21.21 -17.77 18.50
N LYS A 1026 20.89 -18.11 19.75
CA LYS A 1026 21.68 -17.73 20.92
C LYS A 1026 23.05 -18.41 20.94
N ARG A 1027 23.15 -19.70 20.65
CA ARG A 1027 24.33 -20.59 20.79
C ARG A 1027 25.43 -20.08 21.75
N TRP A 1028 26.50 -19.51 21.22
CA TRP A 1028 27.69 -19.03 21.96
C TRP A 1028 27.59 -17.56 22.39
N ARG A 1029 26.57 -16.85 21.94
CA ARG A 1029 26.39 -15.40 22.07
C ARG A 1029 25.72 -15.08 23.43
N GLN A 1030 26.34 -15.52 24.53
CA GLN A 1030 25.76 -15.52 25.88
C GLN A 1030 25.10 -14.18 26.27
N THR A 1031 25.71 -13.07 25.85
CA THR A 1031 25.35 -11.68 26.16
C THR A 1031 24.62 -10.94 25.02
N VAL A 1032 24.18 -11.60 23.94
CA VAL A 1032 23.53 -10.91 22.78
C VAL A 1032 22.19 -10.24 23.13
N PHE A 1033 21.58 -10.64 24.24
CA PHE A 1033 20.34 -10.08 24.77
C PHE A 1033 20.57 -9.11 25.95
N HIS A 1034 21.83 -8.79 26.29
CA HIS A 1034 22.19 -7.85 27.37
C HIS A 1034 22.38 -6.42 26.80
#